data_AF-H3H427-F1
#
_entry.id   AF-H3H427-F1
#
_cell.length_a   1.000
_cell.length_b   1.000
_cell.length_c   1.000
_cell.angle_alpha   90.00
_cell.angle_beta   90.00
_cell.angle_gamma   90.00
#
_symmetry.space_group_name_H-M   'P 1'
#
loop_
_entity.id
_entity.type
_entity.pdbx_description
1 polymer ?
#
loop_
_entity_poly.entity_id
_entity_poly.type
_entity_poly.pdbx_seq_one_letter_code
_entity_poly.pdbx_strand_id
1 'polypeptide(L)'
;MSSLAARSSALRVVSLLPSATENVCALLSKCRSTLPSPPSVPQLVGRSHECDFPSDGSVQRLPALTSARTAFTSSADTHNQVRAALASAASLYHLDADRLAALKPDVILTQSSCKVCSIDLASVQAAVDGEQLQELVQVNGSLAPCDSRGGSHLTQIVTCNPTSLEDALVTQFQQLGDALGVPEVGNVMAREHADELQQLKRQAEGFVETNEGRKPRVLMVEWLEPLFLGTKGWMREIVEAAGGQVVESLEEGVDVVVVALCGLTLDKTEKELLEGRVGSWWTALVSGAAVPPVYIVDGTSMFTRPTRRLLVALEWLVHALHEPDSSWMKSSPFPYKTFDTSLVECDPEAAEETKTPEMLEIEELHRAACANKQAMYTDPATGYSVMTAYILKERQVCCGNGCRHCPYGHANVKDPARRKNTLAGNVFLQPRRRSRGVAKDAPGGRLLWPEGAAAAVADSPNDLVVVFWSGGKDSFLALSALYETYAAEQKPMPRVVLLTTIDPETNVVPIQNISAQTIAAQAEALELPLCLVAVGLGDAYTSALRSALADIPGQIKRVKKSNKTREQTKETPIVSSLVFGDLHLEDIRAWREQTFGRDYKLHFPVWKKDYEAELLPALTRLCTKTGAKIYFSNVDEVRLASSRSSGAEWQVGQEYDWKRVQERNKAIAGDAEQVDLMGECGEFHTCVKFPGME
;
A
#
# COMPACT_ATOMS: atom_id res chain seq x y z
N MET A 1 -49.47 7.49 -1.40
CA MET A 1 -49.72 6.10 -1.85
C MET A 1 -49.19 5.96 -3.26
N SER A 2 -47.92 5.57 -3.41
CA SER A 2 -47.33 5.16 -4.68
C SER A 2 -46.95 3.68 -4.51
N SER A 3 -47.40 2.85 -5.43
CA SER A 3 -47.41 1.39 -5.30
C SER A 3 -46.01 0.80 -5.47
N LEU A 4 -45.41 0.32 -4.38
CA LEU A 4 -44.46 -0.79 -4.45
C LEU A 4 -45.26 -2.02 -4.88
N ALA A 5 -45.08 -2.47 -6.12
CA ALA A 5 -45.52 -3.78 -6.53
C ALA A 5 -44.88 -4.81 -5.56
N ALA A 6 -45.70 -5.51 -4.79
CA ALA A 6 -45.22 -6.51 -3.84
C ALA A 6 -44.45 -7.60 -4.60
N ARG A 7 -43.12 -7.64 -4.45
CA ARG A 7 -42.29 -8.73 -4.97
C ARG A 7 -42.73 -10.03 -4.29
N SER A 8 -43.12 -11.05 -5.06
CA SER A 8 -43.67 -12.31 -4.52
C SER A 8 -42.61 -13.25 -3.92
N SER A 9 -41.32 -12.92 -4.00
CA SER A 9 -40.20 -13.74 -3.51
C SER A 9 -39.22 -12.93 -2.65
N ALA A 10 -38.58 -13.59 -1.68
CA ALA A 10 -37.54 -13.03 -0.82
C ALA A 10 -36.29 -12.63 -1.60
N LEU A 11 -35.71 -11.47 -1.26
CA LEU A 11 -34.42 -11.04 -1.82
C LEU A 11 -33.31 -12.00 -1.42
N ARG A 12 -32.49 -12.40 -2.38
CA ARG A 12 -31.31 -13.24 -2.20
C ARG A 12 -30.09 -12.34 -1.98
N VAL A 13 -29.55 -12.36 -0.78
CA VAL A 13 -28.45 -11.48 -0.36
C VAL A 13 -27.15 -12.27 -0.30
N VAL A 14 -26.10 -11.75 -0.93
CA VAL A 14 -24.73 -12.20 -0.71
C VAL A 14 -24.00 -11.12 0.08
N SER A 15 -23.21 -11.51 1.09
CA SER A 15 -22.37 -10.57 1.83
C SER A 15 -20.90 -10.98 1.76
N LEU A 16 -20.07 -10.14 1.16
CA LEU A 16 -18.64 -10.39 0.95
C LEU A 16 -17.75 -9.78 2.04
N LEU A 17 -18.33 -9.37 3.19
CA LEU A 17 -17.59 -8.85 4.34
C LEU A 17 -18.22 -9.29 5.68
N PRO A 18 -17.41 -9.58 6.72
CA PRO A 18 -17.92 -10.02 8.03
C PRO A 18 -18.88 -9.04 8.71
N SER A 19 -18.57 -7.74 8.72
CA SER A 19 -19.39 -6.72 9.39
C SER A 19 -20.78 -6.55 8.75
N ALA A 20 -20.87 -6.54 7.42
CA ALA A 20 -22.18 -6.50 6.75
C ALA A 20 -22.97 -7.79 7.01
N THR A 21 -22.32 -8.96 7.03
CA THR A 21 -23.02 -10.22 7.34
C THR A 21 -23.65 -10.17 8.73
N GLU A 22 -22.92 -9.67 9.72
CA GLU A 22 -23.43 -9.50 11.08
C GLU A 22 -24.62 -8.53 11.14
N ASN A 23 -24.49 -7.36 10.52
CA ASN A 23 -25.56 -6.35 10.51
C ASN A 23 -26.82 -6.87 9.79
N VAL A 24 -26.66 -7.59 8.69
CA VAL A 24 -27.77 -8.28 8.00
C VAL A 24 -28.40 -9.30 8.92
N CYS A 25 -27.63 -10.17 9.58
CA CYS A 25 -28.20 -11.17 10.48
C CYS A 25 -28.99 -10.53 11.63
N ALA A 26 -28.49 -9.44 12.20
CA ALA A 26 -29.20 -8.70 13.24
C ALA A 26 -30.53 -8.12 12.72
N LEU A 27 -30.51 -7.52 11.54
CA LEU A 27 -31.69 -6.94 10.88
C LEU A 27 -32.72 -8.03 10.52
N LEU A 28 -32.28 -9.17 9.97
CA LEU A 28 -33.14 -10.32 9.69
C LEU A 28 -33.76 -10.91 10.96
N SER A 29 -33.00 -10.98 12.06
CA SER A 29 -33.53 -11.41 13.36
C SER A 29 -34.61 -10.45 13.85
N LYS A 30 -34.40 -9.14 13.74
CA LYS A 30 -35.40 -8.13 14.11
C LYS A 30 -36.66 -8.25 13.24
N CYS A 31 -36.54 -8.39 11.92
CA CYS A 31 -37.67 -8.63 11.01
C CYS A 31 -38.54 -9.81 11.45
N ARG A 32 -37.91 -10.95 11.81
CA ARG A 32 -38.64 -12.16 12.25
C ARG A 32 -39.40 -11.96 13.56
N SER A 33 -38.92 -11.06 14.42
CA SER A 33 -39.55 -10.75 15.71
C SER A 33 -40.64 -9.68 15.66
N THR A 34 -40.61 -8.79 14.67
CA THR A 34 -41.49 -7.61 14.61
C THR A 34 -42.63 -7.71 13.59
N LEU A 35 -42.51 -8.55 12.56
CA LEU A 35 -43.50 -8.62 11.48
C LEU A 35 -44.55 -9.72 11.74
N PRO A 36 -45.86 -9.39 11.82
CA PRO A 36 -46.93 -10.32 12.23
C PRO A 36 -47.31 -11.39 11.19
N SER A 37 -46.78 -11.30 9.97
CA SER A 37 -46.82 -12.30 8.91
C SER A 37 -45.65 -11.98 7.98
N PRO A 38 -44.80 -12.94 7.57
CA PRO A 38 -43.59 -12.59 6.85
C PRO A 38 -43.98 -11.99 5.49
N PRO A 39 -43.66 -10.71 5.20
CA PRO A 39 -43.30 -10.39 3.83
C PRO A 39 -42.12 -11.30 3.43
N SER A 40 -41.76 -11.27 2.17
CA SER A 40 -40.59 -11.91 1.59
C SER A 40 -39.27 -11.47 2.27
N VAL A 41 -39.03 -11.88 3.52
CA VAL A 41 -37.86 -11.53 4.35
C VAL A 41 -36.61 -11.91 3.59
N PRO A 42 -35.64 -11.00 3.41
CA PRO A 42 -34.42 -11.28 2.68
C PRO A 42 -33.68 -12.49 3.26
N GLN A 43 -33.04 -13.25 2.39
CA GLN A 43 -32.31 -14.46 2.75
C GLN A 43 -30.86 -14.28 2.39
N LEU A 44 -29.97 -14.47 3.36
CA LEU A 44 -28.54 -14.56 3.09
C LEU A 44 -28.25 -15.92 2.42
N VAL A 45 -27.70 -15.90 1.21
CA VAL A 45 -27.46 -17.08 0.36
C VAL A 45 -25.97 -17.36 0.11
N GLY A 46 -25.09 -16.42 0.47
CA GLY A 46 -23.64 -16.56 0.35
C GLY A 46 -22.91 -15.57 1.24
N ARG A 47 -21.68 -15.91 1.61
CA ARG A 47 -20.84 -15.17 2.56
C ARG A 47 -19.38 -15.09 2.13
N SER A 48 -18.59 -14.25 2.79
CA SER A 48 -17.13 -14.36 2.78
C SER A 48 -16.64 -15.53 3.68
N HIS A 49 -15.42 -16.03 3.46
CA HIS A 49 -14.82 -17.05 4.33
C HIS A 49 -14.64 -16.60 5.78
N GLU A 50 -14.41 -15.30 6.03
CA GLU A 50 -14.21 -14.73 7.35
C GLU A 50 -15.51 -14.40 8.10
N CYS A 51 -16.68 -14.55 7.44
CA CYS A 51 -17.95 -14.36 8.14
C CYS A 51 -18.19 -15.51 9.13
N ASP A 52 -18.10 -15.18 10.41
CA ASP A 52 -18.05 -16.10 11.56
C ASP A 52 -19.15 -15.85 12.60
N PHE A 53 -19.97 -14.82 12.40
CA PHE A 53 -20.99 -14.39 13.36
C PHE A 53 -22.36 -14.19 12.68
N PRO A 54 -23.49 -14.57 13.32
CA PRO A 54 -23.65 -15.14 14.67
C PRO A 54 -23.06 -16.54 14.86
N SER A 55 -22.73 -16.88 16.11
CA SER A 55 -22.07 -18.14 16.49
C SER A 55 -22.98 -19.37 16.50
N ASP A 56 -24.26 -19.23 16.16
CA ASP A 56 -25.27 -20.32 16.11
C ASP A 56 -25.12 -21.25 14.89
N GLY A 57 -24.06 -21.07 14.11
CA GLY A 57 -23.75 -21.87 12.92
C GLY A 57 -24.58 -21.49 11.69
N SER A 58 -25.51 -20.53 11.78
CA SER A 58 -26.39 -20.16 10.66
C SER A 58 -25.62 -19.60 9.46
N VAL A 59 -24.59 -18.80 9.72
CA VAL A 59 -23.73 -18.22 8.68
C VAL A 59 -22.75 -19.24 8.13
N GLN A 60 -22.15 -20.08 8.98
CA GLN A 60 -21.13 -21.06 8.56
C GLN A 60 -21.67 -22.10 7.57
N ARG A 61 -22.98 -22.40 7.61
CA ARG A 61 -23.67 -23.29 6.66
C ARG A 61 -23.83 -22.69 5.26
N LEU A 62 -23.66 -21.37 5.11
CA LEU A 62 -23.76 -20.71 3.81
C LEU A 62 -22.49 -20.89 2.98
N PRO A 63 -22.62 -20.97 1.65
CA PRO A 63 -21.50 -20.93 0.70
C PRO A 63 -20.51 -19.81 0.99
N ALA A 64 -19.24 -20.15 1.25
CA ALA A 64 -18.14 -19.20 1.24
C ALA A 64 -17.75 -18.90 -0.21
N LEU A 65 -17.79 -17.63 -0.59
CA LEU A 65 -17.50 -17.14 -1.95
C LEU A 65 -16.11 -16.54 -2.06
N THR A 66 -15.41 -16.41 -0.93
CA THR A 66 -14.05 -15.88 -0.90
C THR A 66 -13.13 -16.84 -0.18
N SER A 67 -11.83 -16.75 -0.43
CA SER A 67 -10.78 -17.46 0.32
C SER A 67 -9.52 -16.60 0.40
N ALA A 68 -8.72 -16.77 1.46
CA ALA A 68 -7.42 -16.11 1.58
C ALA A 68 -6.44 -16.67 0.54
N ARG A 69 -5.66 -15.79 -0.10
CA ARG A 69 -4.57 -16.18 -1.01
C ARG A 69 -3.29 -16.55 -0.27
N THR A 70 -3.18 -16.20 1.00
CA THR A 70 -2.01 -16.39 1.86
C THR A 70 -2.41 -16.83 3.26
N ALA A 71 -1.45 -17.35 4.03
CA ALA A 71 -1.64 -17.67 5.44
C ALA A 71 -1.09 -16.52 6.30
N PHE A 72 -1.91 -16.00 7.21
CA PHE A 72 -1.50 -14.96 8.15
C PHE A 72 -0.89 -15.60 9.41
N THR A 73 0.37 -15.28 9.73
CA THR A 73 1.09 -15.91 10.86
C THR A 73 1.45 -14.97 12.02
N SER A 74 1.57 -13.66 11.76
CA SER A 74 1.83 -12.61 12.76
C SER A 74 1.39 -11.24 12.25
N SER A 75 1.34 -10.24 13.12
CA SER A 75 1.17 -8.84 12.75
C SER A 75 2.26 -8.40 11.76
N ALA A 76 3.55 -8.67 12.02
CA ALA A 76 4.62 -8.30 11.08
C ALA A 76 4.47 -8.97 9.69
N ASP A 77 4.13 -10.25 9.67
CA ASP A 77 3.88 -11.00 8.43
C ASP A 77 2.66 -10.48 7.66
N THR A 78 1.56 -10.22 8.36
CA THR A 78 0.34 -9.63 7.78
C THR A 78 0.66 -8.25 7.19
N HIS A 79 1.59 -7.49 7.78
CA HIS A 79 1.92 -6.13 7.34
C HIS A 79 2.68 -6.21 6.01
N ASN A 80 3.63 -7.14 5.96
CA ASN A 80 4.40 -7.45 4.76
C ASN A 80 3.50 -7.96 3.63
N GLN A 81 2.53 -8.83 3.94
CA GLN A 81 1.57 -9.34 2.96
C GLN A 81 0.60 -8.27 2.47
N VAL A 82 0.07 -7.42 3.35
CA VAL A 82 -0.77 -6.28 2.99
C VAL A 82 0.01 -5.31 2.10
N ARG A 83 1.28 -5.02 2.42
CA ARG A 83 2.15 -4.20 1.56
C ARG A 83 2.40 -4.85 0.21
N ALA A 84 2.64 -6.15 0.16
CA ALA A 84 2.83 -6.90 -1.08
C ALA A 84 1.56 -6.92 -1.95
N ALA A 85 0.38 -7.06 -1.35
CA ALA A 85 -0.91 -7.05 -2.05
C ALA A 85 -1.30 -5.65 -2.53
N LEU A 86 -1.04 -4.60 -1.72
CA LEU A 86 -1.13 -3.19 -2.13
C LEU A 86 -0.20 -2.93 -3.32
N ALA A 87 0.96 -3.60 -3.34
CA ALA A 87 1.94 -3.43 -4.39
C ALA A 87 1.49 -3.98 -5.75
N SER A 88 0.88 -5.16 -5.75
CA SER A 88 0.49 -5.86 -6.97
C SER A 88 -0.93 -5.50 -7.45
N ALA A 89 -1.59 -4.52 -6.83
CA ALA A 89 -3.03 -4.25 -7.01
C ALA A 89 -3.91 -5.52 -6.89
N ALA A 90 -3.43 -6.53 -6.15
CA ALA A 90 -4.13 -7.79 -5.97
C ALA A 90 -4.88 -7.74 -4.64
N SER A 91 -6.15 -8.19 -4.63
CA SER A 91 -6.83 -8.46 -3.36
C SER A 91 -6.11 -9.59 -2.63
N LEU A 92 -6.01 -9.53 -1.29
CA LEU A 92 -5.55 -10.66 -0.47
C LEU A 92 -6.46 -11.88 -0.59
N TYR A 93 -7.61 -11.71 -1.23
CA TYR A 93 -8.65 -12.70 -1.30
C TYR A 93 -8.95 -13.09 -2.75
N HIS A 94 -9.31 -14.35 -2.94
CA HIS A 94 -9.85 -14.87 -4.18
C HIS A 94 -11.38 -14.83 -4.11
N LEU A 95 -12.06 -14.33 -5.16
CA LEU A 95 -13.52 -14.38 -5.31
C LEU A 95 -13.88 -15.54 -6.26
N ASP A 96 -14.75 -16.44 -5.81
CA ASP A 96 -15.33 -17.50 -6.64
C ASP A 96 -16.50 -16.93 -7.47
N ALA A 97 -16.16 -16.42 -8.65
CA ALA A 97 -17.11 -15.76 -9.55
C ALA A 97 -18.22 -16.69 -10.05
N ASP A 98 -17.87 -17.93 -10.42
CA ASP A 98 -18.82 -18.92 -10.89
C ASP A 98 -19.85 -19.27 -9.82
N ARG A 99 -19.39 -19.44 -8.57
CA ARG A 99 -20.28 -19.71 -7.44
C ARG A 99 -21.13 -18.49 -7.09
N LEU A 100 -20.59 -17.28 -7.19
CA LEU A 100 -21.36 -16.04 -7.01
C LEU A 100 -22.49 -15.93 -8.04
N ALA A 101 -22.18 -16.13 -9.33
CA ALA A 101 -23.15 -16.11 -10.41
C ALA A 101 -24.23 -17.20 -10.24
N ALA A 102 -23.83 -18.42 -9.86
CA ALA A 102 -24.75 -19.53 -9.62
C ALA A 102 -25.76 -19.26 -8.49
N LEU A 103 -25.41 -18.42 -7.52
CA LEU A 103 -26.30 -18.04 -6.43
C LEU A 103 -27.41 -17.06 -6.84
N LYS A 104 -27.30 -16.41 -8.01
CA LYS A 104 -28.28 -15.44 -8.53
C LYS A 104 -28.71 -14.41 -7.45
N PRO A 105 -27.77 -13.62 -6.91
CA PRO A 105 -28.09 -12.65 -5.87
C PRO A 105 -28.97 -11.51 -6.41
N ASP A 106 -29.94 -11.08 -5.61
CA ASP A 106 -30.63 -9.80 -5.79
C ASP A 106 -29.79 -8.63 -5.27
N VAL A 107 -29.05 -8.86 -4.18
CA VAL A 107 -28.22 -7.85 -3.50
C VAL A 107 -26.86 -8.44 -3.15
N ILE A 108 -25.78 -7.74 -3.49
CA ILE A 108 -24.42 -8.07 -3.07
C ILE A 108 -23.91 -6.95 -2.17
N LEU A 109 -23.57 -7.28 -0.93
CA LEU A 109 -22.95 -6.36 0.02
C LEU A 109 -21.43 -6.51 -0.06
N THR A 110 -20.74 -5.42 -0.36
CA THR A 110 -19.28 -5.34 -0.42
C THR A 110 -18.79 -4.06 0.27
N GLN A 111 -17.49 -3.78 0.24
CA GLN A 111 -16.89 -2.52 0.69
C GLN A 111 -15.88 -2.04 -0.35
N SER A 112 -15.50 -0.77 -0.28
CA SER A 112 -14.48 -0.16 -1.16
C SER A 112 -13.52 0.75 -0.38
N SER A 113 -13.54 0.67 0.95
CA SER A 113 -12.73 1.46 1.88
C SER A 113 -11.25 1.06 1.89
N CYS A 114 -10.93 -0.20 1.58
CA CYS A 114 -9.55 -0.70 1.46
C CYS A 114 -9.41 -1.63 0.25
N LYS A 115 -8.53 -1.30 -0.70
CA LYS A 115 -8.32 -2.09 -1.94
C LYS A 115 -7.67 -3.46 -1.72
N VAL A 116 -7.26 -3.78 -0.49
CA VAL A 116 -6.44 -4.96 -0.17
C VAL A 116 -7.07 -5.87 0.86
N CYS A 117 -7.57 -5.29 1.96
CA CYS A 117 -8.30 -6.02 3.00
C CYS A 117 -9.78 -6.24 2.64
N SER A 118 -10.19 -5.92 1.41
CA SER A 118 -11.52 -6.22 0.91
C SER A 118 -11.48 -6.79 -0.50
N ILE A 119 -12.58 -7.46 -0.89
CA ILE A 119 -12.77 -7.90 -2.27
C ILE A 119 -12.95 -6.66 -3.12
N ASP A 120 -12.11 -6.52 -4.14
CA ASP A 120 -12.14 -5.41 -5.07
C ASP A 120 -13.51 -5.32 -5.79
N LEU A 121 -14.05 -4.11 -5.86
CA LEU A 121 -15.37 -3.85 -6.46
C LEU A 121 -15.41 -4.24 -7.94
N ALA A 122 -14.32 -4.03 -8.69
CA ALA A 122 -14.27 -4.41 -10.09
C ALA A 122 -14.32 -5.94 -10.26
N SER A 123 -13.72 -6.69 -9.33
CA SER A 123 -13.83 -8.15 -9.28
C SER A 123 -15.26 -8.63 -9.02
N VAL A 124 -16.01 -7.94 -8.14
CA VAL A 124 -17.44 -8.23 -7.91
C VAL A 124 -18.27 -7.88 -9.14
N GLN A 125 -17.98 -6.76 -9.80
CA GLN A 125 -18.66 -6.33 -11.02
C GLN A 125 -18.40 -7.29 -12.19
N ALA A 126 -17.16 -7.75 -12.37
CA ALA A 126 -16.79 -8.70 -13.41
C ALA A 126 -17.45 -10.08 -13.22
N ALA A 127 -17.72 -10.47 -11.98
CA ALA A 127 -18.36 -11.74 -11.64
C ALA A 127 -19.89 -11.74 -11.86
N VAL A 128 -20.50 -10.59 -12.19
CA VAL A 128 -21.93 -10.47 -12.46
C VAL A 128 -22.11 -10.01 -13.91
N ASP A 129 -22.82 -10.78 -14.74
CA ASP A 129 -22.98 -10.52 -16.17
C ASP A 129 -23.43 -9.08 -16.47
N GLY A 130 -22.69 -8.37 -17.32
CA GLY A 130 -22.86 -6.94 -17.61
C GLY A 130 -24.23 -6.52 -18.19
N GLU A 131 -25.00 -7.44 -18.76
CA GLU A 131 -26.36 -7.18 -19.27
C GLU A 131 -27.45 -7.24 -18.19
N GLN A 132 -27.11 -7.68 -16.96
CA GLN A 132 -28.03 -7.81 -15.82
C GLN A 132 -27.68 -6.88 -14.64
N LEU A 133 -26.88 -5.84 -14.89
CA LEU A 133 -26.49 -4.87 -13.87
C LEU A 133 -27.33 -3.60 -13.94
N GLN A 134 -27.92 -3.20 -12.81
CA GLN A 134 -28.35 -1.82 -12.58
C GLN A 134 -27.32 -1.19 -11.64
N GLU A 135 -26.57 -0.22 -12.16
CA GLU A 135 -25.59 0.52 -11.38
C GLU A 135 -26.31 1.44 -10.38
N LEU A 136 -26.15 1.18 -9.08
CA LEU A 136 -26.52 2.08 -7.99
C LEU A 136 -25.33 2.24 -7.05
N VAL A 137 -24.33 3.00 -7.51
CA VAL A 137 -23.28 3.52 -6.62
C VAL A 137 -23.87 4.67 -5.83
N GLN A 138 -23.89 4.57 -4.49
CA GLN A 138 -24.32 5.69 -3.66
C GLN A 138 -23.19 6.16 -2.74
N VAL A 139 -22.74 7.38 -3.03
CA VAL A 139 -21.94 8.24 -2.16
C VAL A 139 -22.89 9.29 -1.59
N ASN A 140 -23.04 9.35 -0.27
CA ASN A 140 -23.66 10.44 0.49
C ASN A 140 -25.06 10.93 0.05
N GLY A 141 -26.09 10.12 0.31
CA GLY A 141 -27.46 10.61 0.56
C GLY A 141 -28.45 10.53 -0.60
N SER A 142 -29.58 9.87 -0.33
CA SER A 142 -30.84 9.78 -1.09
C SER A 142 -30.89 8.84 -2.31
N LEU A 143 -31.65 7.75 -2.16
CA LEU A 143 -32.03 6.80 -3.21
C LEU A 143 -32.96 7.49 -4.23
N ALA A 144 -32.54 7.56 -5.49
CA ALA A 144 -33.45 7.93 -6.58
C ALA A 144 -34.28 6.70 -6.99
N PRO A 145 -35.63 6.81 -7.09
CA PRO A 145 -36.46 5.68 -7.50
C PRO A 145 -36.30 5.42 -9.00
N CYS A 146 -36.03 4.17 -9.36
CA CYS A 146 -35.94 3.73 -10.75
C CYS A 146 -37.30 3.27 -11.27
N ASP A 147 -37.71 3.84 -12.40
CA ASP A 147 -38.96 3.55 -13.11
C ASP A 147 -38.88 2.13 -13.74
N SER A 148 -39.62 1.17 -13.20
CA SER A 148 -39.62 -0.22 -13.66
C SER A 148 -40.43 -0.39 -14.94
N ARG A 149 -39.79 -0.29 -16.11
CA ARG A 149 -40.33 -0.76 -17.39
C ARG A 149 -39.26 -1.55 -18.17
N GLY A 150 -39.11 -2.84 -17.85
CA GLY A 150 -38.30 -3.79 -18.61
C GLY A 150 -37.93 -5.01 -17.77
N GLY A 151 -38.37 -6.21 -18.16
CA GLY A 151 -38.32 -7.45 -17.35
C GLY A 151 -36.97 -8.17 -17.26
N SER A 152 -35.88 -7.48 -16.90
CA SER A 152 -34.60 -8.13 -16.53
C SER A 152 -34.38 -8.04 -15.01
N HIS A 153 -33.94 -9.14 -14.39
CA HIS A 153 -33.74 -9.26 -12.94
C HIS A 153 -32.37 -8.71 -12.56
N LEU A 154 -32.30 -7.41 -12.21
CA LEU A 154 -31.03 -6.73 -12.02
C LEU A 154 -30.48 -6.92 -10.59
N THR A 155 -29.21 -7.33 -10.46
CA THR A 155 -28.51 -7.45 -9.17
C THR A 155 -28.03 -6.09 -8.68
N GLN A 156 -28.34 -5.73 -7.43
CA GLN A 156 -27.90 -4.50 -6.78
C GLN A 156 -26.60 -4.73 -5.99
N ILE A 157 -25.56 -3.92 -6.23
CA ILE A 157 -24.33 -3.93 -5.41
C ILE A 157 -24.41 -2.78 -4.41
N VAL A 158 -24.18 -3.07 -3.12
CA VAL A 158 -24.22 -2.10 -2.02
C VAL A 158 -22.86 -2.07 -1.34
N THR A 159 -22.23 -0.90 -1.33
CA THR A 159 -20.94 -0.69 -0.66
C THR A 159 -21.14 -0.18 0.76
N CYS A 160 -20.65 -0.93 1.75
CA CYS A 160 -20.73 -0.63 3.17
C CYS A 160 -19.42 -0.01 3.66
N ASN A 161 -19.30 1.33 3.62
CA ASN A 161 -18.09 2.07 3.99
C ASN A 161 -18.36 3.10 5.11
N PRO A 162 -18.60 2.67 6.34
CA PRO A 162 -18.79 3.61 7.45
C PRO A 162 -17.47 4.35 7.70
N THR A 163 -17.55 5.65 8.01
CA THR A 163 -16.36 6.49 8.28
C THR A 163 -16.36 7.06 9.70
N SER A 164 -17.51 7.07 10.35
CA SER A 164 -17.73 7.49 11.73
C SER A 164 -18.42 6.40 12.56
N LEU A 165 -18.45 6.58 13.88
CA LEU A 165 -19.18 5.74 14.81
C LEU A 165 -20.70 5.82 14.57
N GLU A 166 -21.20 7.00 14.22
CA GLU A 166 -22.60 7.20 13.83
C GLU A 166 -22.92 6.48 12.51
N ASP A 167 -22.02 6.52 11.52
CA ASP A 167 -22.20 5.75 10.28
C ASP A 167 -22.33 4.26 10.56
N ALA A 168 -21.44 3.73 11.41
CA ALA A 168 -21.39 2.31 11.73
C ALA A 168 -22.63 1.81 12.50
N LEU A 169 -23.15 2.63 13.41
CA LEU A 169 -24.23 2.24 14.32
C LEU A 169 -25.63 2.61 13.81
N VAL A 170 -25.76 3.74 13.11
CA VAL A 170 -27.05 4.35 12.77
C VAL A 170 -27.25 4.34 11.26
N THR A 171 -26.44 5.10 10.51
CA THR A 171 -26.66 5.33 9.07
C THR A 171 -26.60 4.01 8.29
N GLN A 172 -25.69 3.11 8.63
CA GLN A 172 -25.57 1.82 7.93
C GLN A 172 -26.78 0.91 8.12
N PHE A 173 -27.45 0.92 9.29
CA PHE A 173 -28.66 0.14 9.50
C PHE A 173 -29.86 0.69 8.72
N GLN A 174 -29.94 2.01 8.53
CA GLN A 174 -30.93 2.63 7.65
C GLN A 174 -30.69 2.20 6.19
N GLN A 175 -29.44 2.33 5.72
CA GLN A 175 -29.05 1.96 4.35
C GLN A 175 -29.29 0.47 4.06
N LEU A 176 -28.92 -0.41 4.98
CA LEU A 176 -29.18 -1.85 4.85
C LEU A 176 -30.68 -2.14 4.88
N GLY A 177 -31.46 -1.43 5.72
CA GLY A 177 -32.92 -1.53 5.73
C GLY A 177 -33.52 -1.19 4.36
N ASP A 178 -33.12 -0.07 3.77
CA ASP A 178 -33.58 0.35 2.45
C ASP A 178 -33.19 -0.64 1.35
N ALA A 179 -31.90 -1.02 1.29
CA ALA A 179 -31.38 -1.92 0.27
C ALA A 179 -31.99 -3.33 0.34
N LEU A 180 -32.37 -3.77 1.54
CA LEU A 180 -32.97 -5.08 1.77
C LEU A 180 -34.51 -5.05 1.79
N GLY A 181 -35.13 -3.91 1.44
CA GLY A 181 -36.58 -3.79 1.34
C GLY A 181 -37.31 -3.87 2.69
N VAL A 182 -36.62 -3.56 3.79
CA VAL A 182 -37.17 -3.52 5.16
C VAL A 182 -36.80 -2.20 5.88
N PRO A 183 -37.12 -1.04 5.28
CA PRO A 183 -36.71 0.28 5.77
C PRO A 183 -37.23 0.57 7.18
N GLU A 184 -38.43 0.10 7.53
CA GLU A 184 -39.01 0.31 8.86
C GLU A 184 -38.17 -0.37 9.95
N VAL A 185 -37.66 -1.58 9.68
CA VAL A 185 -36.81 -2.30 10.64
C VAL A 185 -35.44 -1.63 10.76
N GLY A 186 -34.84 -1.23 9.64
CA GLY A 186 -33.59 -0.47 9.63
C GLY A 186 -33.70 0.84 10.43
N ASN A 187 -34.77 1.60 10.23
CA ASN A 187 -35.04 2.85 10.95
C ASN A 187 -35.29 2.65 12.45
N VAL A 188 -36.01 1.59 12.83
CA VAL A 188 -36.21 1.26 14.26
C VAL A 188 -34.88 0.93 14.92
N MET A 189 -34.07 0.04 14.32
CA MET A 189 -32.77 -0.32 14.88
C MET A 189 -31.82 0.88 14.95
N ALA A 190 -31.80 1.73 13.92
CA ALA A 190 -30.99 2.94 13.90
C ALA A 190 -31.34 3.90 15.04
N ARG A 191 -32.64 4.07 15.35
CA ARG A 191 -33.08 4.87 16.52
C ARG A 191 -32.67 4.22 17.83
N GLU A 192 -32.90 2.91 17.99
CA GLU A 192 -32.50 2.17 19.19
C GLU A 192 -30.98 2.32 19.44
N HIS A 193 -30.15 2.15 18.41
CA HIS A 193 -28.70 2.31 18.52
C HIS A 193 -28.29 3.76 18.80
N ALA A 194 -28.97 4.76 18.23
CA ALA A 194 -28.70 6.17 18.50
C ALA A 194 -29.01 6.54 19.96
N ASP A 195 -30.14 6.05 20.50
CA ASP A 195 -30.54 6.26 21.89
C ASP A 195 -29.54 5.61 22.85
N GLU A 196 -29.10 4.38 22.56
CA GLU A 196 -28.09 3.66 23.35
C GLU A 196 -26.72 4.35 23.31
N LEU A 197 -26.26 4.80 22.13
CA LEU A 197 -25.03 5.57 21.98
C LEU A 197 -25.07 6.86 22.81
N GLN A 198 -26.19 7.59 22.79
CA GLN A 198 -26.35 8.80 23.59
C GLN A 198 -26.40 8.51 25.09
N GLN A 199 -27.02 7.40 25.50
CA GLN A 199 -27.03 7.00 26.90
C GLN A 199 -25.62 6.71 27.41
N LEU A 200 -24.81 5.96 26.66
CA LEU A 200 -23.43 5.64 27.03
C LEU A 200 -22.54 6.89 27.07
N LYS A 201 -22.71 7.81 26.10
CA LYS A 201 -22.01 9.11 26.13
C LYS A 201 -22.33 9.92 27.38
N ARG A 202 -23.61 10.03 27.75
CA ARG A 202 -24.02 10.73 28.98
C ARG A 202 -23.47 10.07 30.24
N GLN A 203 -23.40 8.74 30.28
CA GLN A 203 -22.77 8.02 31.39
C GLN A 203 -21.28 8.34 31.49
N ALA A 204 -20.55 8.33 30.38
CA ALA A 204 -19.14 8.70 30.32
C ALA A 204 -18.90 10.15 30.74
N GLU A 205 -19.74 11.09 30.28
CA GLU A 205 -19.69 12.50 30.68
C GLU A 205 -19.86 12.65 32.19
N GLY A 206 -20.81 11.93 32.79
CA GLY A 206 -21.00 11.91 34.25
C GLY A 206 -19.74 11.47 35.01
N PHE A 207 -19.04 10.44 34.52
CA PHE A 207 -17.77 10.03 35.13
C PHE A 207 -16.68 11.09 34.99
N VAL A 208 -16.53 11.67 33.80
CA VAL A 208 -15.55 12.74 33.55
C VAL A 208 -15.82 13.96 34.44
N GLU A 209 -17.07 14.34 34.64
CA GLU A 209 -17.46 15.41 35.56
C GLU A 209 -17.10 15.09 37.01
N THR A 210 -17.34 13.85 37.47
CA THR A 210 -16.96 13.42 38.82
C THR A 210 -15.45 13.37 39.05
N ASN A 211 -14.66 13.27 37.96
CA ASN A 211 -13.20 13.25 37.99
C ASN A 211 -12.59 14.61 37.59
N GLU A 212 -13.24 15.71 37.96
CA GLU A 212 -12.78 17.09 37.73
C GLU A 212 -12.49 17.42 36.25
N GLY A 213 -13.18 16.76 35.32
CA GLY A 213 -12.98 16.95 33.88
C GLY A 213 -11.77 16.23 33.30
N ARG A 214 -11.05 15.41 34.10
CA ARG A 214 -9.90 14.64 33.63
C ARG A 214 -10.35 13.46 32.77
N LYS A 215 -9.84 13.40 31.54
CA LYS A 215 -10.07 12.30 30.59
C LYS A 215 -8.88 11.33 30.61
N PRO A 216 -9.08 10.01 30.78
CA PRO A 216 -8.00 9.03 30.66
C PRO A 216 -7.41 9.03 29.24
N ARG A 217 -6.08 9.07 29.12
CA ARG A 217 -5.36 8.95 27.84
C ARG A 217 -5.26 7.49 27.42
N VAL A 218 -5.89 7.13 26.31
CA VAL A 218 -6.06 5.76 25.83
C VAL A 218 -5.21 5.51 24.58
N LEU A 219 -4.30 4.54 24.68
CA LEU A 219 -3.55 4.01 23.55
C LEU A 219 -4.31 2.83 22.95
N MET A 220 -4.90 3.02 21.78
CA MET A 220 -5.64 1.97 21.06
C MET A 220 -4.72 1.32 20.01
N VAL A 221 -4.31 0.08 20.25
CA VAL A 221 -3.33 -0.64 19.42
C VAL A 221 -4.06 -1.63 18.51
N GLU A 222 -3.98 -1.42 17.20
CA GLU A 222 -4.58 -2.31 16.18
C GLU A 222 -3.54 -3.28 15.57
N TRP A 223 -2.25 -2.99 15.76
CA TRP A 223 -1.13 -3.73 15.21
C TRP A 223 0.11 -3.56 16.09
N LEU A 224 0.80 -4.67 16.41
CA LEU A 224 1.95 -4.62 17.32
C LEU A 224 3.24 -4.16 16.65
N GLU A 225 3.51 -4.60 15.42
CA GLU A 225 4.73 -4.27 14.67
C GLU A 225 4.48 -4.21 13.14
N PRO A 226 4.74 -3.05 12.49
CA PRO A 226 4.99 -1.74 13.12
C PRO A 226 3.78 -1.29 13.94
N LEU A 227 4.02 -0.48 14.98
CA LEU A 227 2.95 0.00 15.85
C LEU A 227 1.91 0.78 15.04
N PHE A 228 0.70 0.25 14.94
CA PHE A 228 -0.44 0.92 14.32
C PHE A 228 -1.49 1.25 15.37
N LEU A 229 -1.86 2.54 15.43
CA LEU A 229 -2.78 3.06 16.42
C LEU A 229 -4.11 3.46 15.79
N GLY A 230 -5.20 3.10 16.47
CA GLY A 230 -6.58 3.47 16.10
C GLY A 230 -6.90 4.91 16.41
N THR A 231 -6.25 5.85 15.73
CA THR A 231 -6.32 7.30 16.01
C THR A 231 -7.33 8.05 15.14
N LYS A 232 -8.09 7.36 14.27
CA LYS A 232 -8.97 7.98 13.28
C LYS A 232 -10.31 7.24 13.18
N GLY A 233 -11.29 7.90 12.56
CA GLY A 233 -12.62 7.36 12.32
C GLY A 233 -13.33 6.92 13.60
N TRP A 234 -14.12 5.85 13.51
CA TRP A 234 -14.88 5.33 14.66
C TRP A 234 -13.98 4.85 15.82
N MET A 235 -12.73 4.46 15.57
CA MET A 235 -11.79 4.06 16.62
C MET A 235 -11.41 5.22 17.53
N ARG A 236 -11.25 6.42 16.97
CA ARG A 236 -11.13 7.65 17.76
C ARG A 236 -12.44 7.98 18.47
N GLU A 237 -13.53 8.00 17.70
CA GLU A 237 -14.81 8.47 18.21
C GLU A 237 -15.35 7.60 19.35
N ILE A 238 -15.06 6.29 19.37
CA ILE A 238 -15.47 5.40 20.46
C ILE A 238 -14.69 5.67 21.76
N VAL A 239 -13.39 6.00 21.67
CA VAL A 239 -12.59 6.43 22.83
C VAL A 239 -13.11 7.75 23.38
N GLU A 240 -13.39 8.71 22.50
CA GLU A 240 -13.93 10.02 22.88
C GLU A 240 -15.35 9.90 23.46
N ALA A 241 -16.19 9.04 22.88
CA ALA A 241 -17.53 8.72 23.39
C ALA A 241 -17.49 8.03 24.76
N ALA A 242 -16.43 7.27 25.05
CA ALA A 242 -16.19 6.68 26.36
C ALA A 242 -15.64 7.68 27.40
N GLY A 243 -15.48 8.96 27.04
CA GLY A 243 -14.92 9.99 27.92
C GLY A 243 -13.39 9.94 28.04
N GLY A 244 -12.72 9.21 27.15
CA GLY A 244 -11.26 9.17 27.06
C GLY A 244 -10.68 10.23 26.13
N GLN A 245 -9.35 10.29 26.08
CA GLN A 245 -8.56 11.04 25.13
C GLN A 245 -7.68 10.06 24.35
N VAL A 246 -7.74 10.10 23.01
CA VAL A 246 -6.89 9.25 22.16
C VAL A 246 -5.43 9.70 22.27
N VAL A 247 -4.53 8.75 22.46
CA VAL A 247 -3.08 8.96 22.35
C VAL A 247 -2.66 8.80 20.89
N GLU A 248 -2.10 9.85 20.29
CA GLU A 248 -1.61 9.80 18.91
C GLU A 248 -0.14 9.40 18.83
N SER A 249 0.63 9.67 19.90
CA SER A 249 2.02 9.25 20.05
C SER A 249 2.36 8.94 21.51
N LEU A 250 3.33 8.06 21.73
CA LEU A 250 3.75 7.68 23.08
C LEU A 250 4.34 8.83 23.91
N GLU A 251 4.72 9.95 23.28
CA GLU A 251 5.24 11.15 23.96
C GLU A 251 4.18 11.85 24.82
N GLU A 252 2.90 11.69 24.48
CA GLU A 252 1.77 12.34 25.16
C GLU A 252 1.43 11.71 26.51
N GLY A 253 2.08 10.59 26.84
CA GLY A 253 1.87 9.73 28.01
C GLY A 253 0.54 8.96 27.96
N VAL A 254 0.54 7.79 28.58
CA VAL A 254 -0.54 6.80 28.45
C VAL A 254 -1.11 6.46 29.82
N ASP A 255 -2.43 6.52 29.97
CA ASP A 255 -3.12 6.11 31.20
C ASP A 255 -3.73 4.70 31.08
N VAL A 256 -4.16 4.30 29.87
CA VAL A 256 -4.73 2.96 29.59
C VAL A 256 -4.30 2.49 28.20
N VAL A 257 -3.97 1.20 28.06
CA VAL A 257 -3.70 0.57 26.77
C VAL A 257 -4.79 -0.44 26.45
N VAL A 258 -5.34 -0.36 25.24
CA VAL A 258 -6.27 -1.36 24.70
C VAL A 258 -5.65 -1.96 23.44
N VAL A 259 -5.33 -3.25 23.49
CA VAL A 259 -4.76 -4.01 22.37
C VAL A 259 -5.89 -4.78 21.68
N ALA A 260 -6.31 -4.25 20.53
CA ALA A 260 -7.41 -4.73 19.71
C ALA A 260 -6.90 -5.13 18.31
N LEU A 261 -6.06 -6.17 18.24
CA LEU A 261 -5.38 -6.56 17.00
C LEU A 261 -6.38 -7.02 15.94
N CYS A 262 -6.39 -6.32 14.81
CA CYS A 262 -7.36 -6.54 13.74
C CYS A 262 -7.28 -7.98 13.21
N GLY A 263 -8.41 -8.70 13.22
CA GLY A 263 -8.50 -10.07 12.70
C GLY A 263 -7.90 -11.16 13.61
N LEU A 264 -7.47 -10.82 14.82
CA LEU A 264 -6.97 -11.78 15.80
C LEU A 264 -7.96 -11.98 16.96
N THR A 265 -8.17 -13.23 17.35
CA THR A 265 -8.99 -13.56 18.51
C THR A 265 -8.24 -13.20 19.78
N LEU A 266 -8.95 -13.08 20.90
CA LEU A 266 -8.34 -12.75 22.19
C LEU A 266 -7.13 -13.65 22.54
N ASP A 267 -7.26 -14.97 22.34
CA ASP A 267 -6.18 -15.92 22.62
C ASP A 267 -4.98 -15.78 21.66
N LYS A 268 -5.23 -15.37 20.40
CA LYS A 268 -4.15 -15.12 19.43
C LYS A 268 -3.41 -13.82 19.76
N THR A 269 -4.14 -12.77 20.16
CA THR A 269 -3.56 -11.52 20.65
C THR A 269 -2.67 -11.77 21.86
N GLU A 270 -3.14 -12.54 22.84
CA GLU A 270 -2.36 -12.90 24.02
C GLU A 270 -1.09 -13.68 23.64
N LYS A 271 -1.24 -14.71 22.79
CA LYS A 271 -0.12 -15.49 22.30
C LYS A 271 0.93 -14.62 21.62
N GLU A 272 0.51 -13.68 20.79
CA GLU A 272 1.42 -12.83 20.04
C GLU A 272 2.23 -11.88 20.93
N LEU A 273 1.59 -11.35 21.98
CA LEU A 273 2.27 -10.58 23.02
C LEU A 273 3.26 -11.43 23.82
N LEU A 274 2.87 -12.64 24.24
CA LEU A 274 3.74 -13.55 24.99
C LEU A 274 4.96 -13.99 24.19
N GLU A 275 4.83 -14.14 22.87
CA GLU A 275 5.93 -14.46 21.95
C GLU A 275 6.91 -13.27 21.73
N GLY A 276 6.72 -12.14 22.41
CA GLY A 276 7.64 -11.01 22.34
C GLY A 276 7.64 -10.28 20.99
N ARG A 277 6.62 -10.53 20.14
CA ARG A 277 6.46 -9.89 18.82
C ARG A 277 5.91 -8.47 18.96
N VAL A 278 6.56 -7.69 19.80
CA VAL A 278 6.24 -6.31 20.15
C VAL A 278 7.41 -5.41 19.79
N GLY A 279 7.14 -4.24 19.23
CA GLY A 279 8.17 -3.28 18.87
C GLY A 279 8.82 -2.57 20.06
N SER A 280 9.80 -1.70 19.77
CA SER A 280 10.50 -0.88 20.78
C SER A 280 9.56 -0.02 21.65
N TRP A 281 8.38 0.29 21.11
CA TRP A 281 7.30 1.01 21.76
C TRP A 281 6.84 0.33 23.07
N TRP A 282 6.86 -1.01 23.11
CA TRP A 282 6.46 -1.79 24.29
C TRP A 282 7.45 -1.58 25.43
N THR A 283 8.75 -1.62 25.12
CA THR A 283 9.80 -1.34 26.11
C THR A 283 9.68 0.07 26.65
N ALA A 284 9.41 1.06 25.79
CA ALA A 284 9.19 2.45 26.20
C ALA A 284 7.97 2.59 27.12
N LEU A 285 6.88 1.86 26.84
CA LEU A 285 5.66 1.84 27.65
C LEU A 285 5.91 1.26 29.05
N VAL A 286 6.58 0.10 29.14
CA VAL A 286 6.78 -0.62 30.42
C VAL A 286 7.94 -0.06 31.25
N SER A 287 8.86 0.69 30.64
CA SER A 287 9.97 1.38 31.34
C SER A 287 9.55 2.70 31.98
N GLY A 288 8.29 3.13 31.80
CA GLY A 288 7.75 4.34 32.41
C GLY A 288 7.66 4.28 33.93
N ALA A 289 7.55 5.46 34.57
CA ALA A 289 7.47 5.57 36.03
C ALA A 289 6.26 4.84 36.66
N ALA A 290 5.20 4.67 35.88
CA ALA A 290 4.05 3.82 36.21
C ALA A 290 3.59 3.11 34.92
N VAL A 291 3.50 1.78 34.97
CA VAL A 291 3.03 0.98 33.83
C VAL A 291 1.51 1.12 33.74
N PRO A 292 0.96 1.58 32.59
CA PRO A 292 -0.49 1.68 32.44
C PRO A 292 -1.13 0.29 32.41
N PRO A 293 -2.37 0.13 32.92
CA PRO A 293 -3.13 -1.10 32.71
C PRO A 293 -3.26 -1.41 31.23
N VAL A 294 -2.96 -2.67 30.87
CA VAL A 294 -3.08 -3.18 29.51
C VAL A 294 -4.27 -4.13 29.44
N TYR A 295 -5.24 -3.80 28.60
CA TYR A 295 -6.35 -4.69 28.26
C TYR A 295 -6.12 -5.27 26.87
N ILE A 296 -6.17 -6.58 26.75
CA ILE A 296 -6.23 -7.26 25.46
C ILE A 296 -7.67 -7.65 25.19
N VAL A 297 -8.12 -7.45 23.95
CA VAL A 297 -9.51 -7.72 23.55
C VAL A 297 -9.54 -8.58 22.28
N ASP A 298 -10.70 -9.19 22.01
CA ASP A 298 -10.92 -9.90 20.76
C ASP A 298 -11.05 -8.92 19.58
N GLY A 299 -9.94 -8.65 18.88
CA GLY A 299 -9.88 -7.73 17.74
C GLY A 299 -10.40 -8.31 16.41
N THR A 300 -10.77 -9.59 16.39
CA THR A 300 -11.59 -10.16 15.31
C THR A 300 -12.98 -9.58 15.36
N SER A 301 -13.50 -9.34 16.55
CA SER A 301 -14.93 -9.16 16.75
C SER A 301 -15.29 -7.82 17.39
N MET A 302 -14.41 -7.20 18.18
CA MET A 302 -14.66 -5.94 18.89
C MET A 302 -13.78 -4.81 18.34
N PHE A 303 -14.30 -3.58 18.34
CA PHE A 303 -13.68 -2.32 17.86
C PHE A 303 -13.40 -2.21 16.35
N THR A 304 -12.89 -3.25 15.71
CA THR A 304 -12.40 -3.22 14.31
C THR A 304 -13.49 -3.50 13.27
N ARG A 305 -14.61 -4.10 13.68
CA ARG A 305 -15.79 -4.32 12.81
C ARG A 305 -16.86 -3.26 13.08
N PRO A 306 -17.32 -2.51 12.06
CA PRO A 306 -18.37 -1.52 12.22
C PRO A 306 -19.76 -2.19 12.29
N THR A 307 -20.09 -2.72 13.46
CA THR A 307 -21.38 -3.38 13.71
C THR A 307 -22.01 -2.84 14.98
N ARG A 308 -23.25 -3.25 15.28
CA ARG A 308 -23.92 -2.94 16.56
C ARG A 308 -23.11 -3.36 17.79
N ARG A 309 -22.13 -4.28 17.67
CA ARG A 309 -21.25 -4.67 18.79
C ARG A 309 -20.28 -3.57 19.21
N LEU A 310 -20.15 -2.49 18.42
CA LEU A 310 -19.47 -1.26 18.89
C LEU A 310 -20.17 -0.62 20.09
N LEU A 311 -21.49 -0.79 20.28
CA LEU A 311 -22.17 -0.34 21.50
C LEU A 311 -21.74 -1.13 22.73
N VAL A 312 -21.58 -2.45 22.58
CA VAL A 312 -21.05 -3.33 23.63
C VAL A 312 -19.60 -2.99 23.96
N ALA A 313 -18.79 -2.70 22.94
CA ALA A 313 -17.41 -2.26 23.11
C ALA A 313 -17.32 -0.87 23.79
N LEU A 314 -18.23 0.05 23.45
CA LEU A 314 -18.32 1.36 24.08
C LEU A 314 -18.71 1.24 25.56
N GLU A 315 -19.74 0.46 25.90
CA GLU A 315 -20.15 0.21 27.28
C GLU A 315 -19.00 -0.36 28.11
N TRP A 316 -18.31 -1.37 27.56
CA TRP A 316 -17.12 -1.92 28.21
C TRP A 316 -16.01 -0.87 28.39
N LEU A 317 -15.74 -0.06 27.36
CA LEU A 317 -14.69 0.95 27.43
C LEU A 317 -15.03 2.03 28.46
N VAL A 318 -16.29 2.46 28.59
CA VAL A 318 -16.74 3.38 29.64
C VAL A 318 -16.35 2.85 31.02
N HIS A 319 -16.68 1.59 31.31
CA HIS A 319 -16.33 0.99 32.61
C HIS A 319 -14.82 0.75 32.76
N ALA A 320 -14.11 0.34 31.72
CA ALA A 320 -12.67 0.11 31.77
C ALA A 320 -11.87 1.40 32.05
N LEU A 321 -12.37 2.54 31.58
CA LEU A 321 -11.72 3.85 31.77
C LEU A 321 -12.04 4.48 33.13
N HIS A 322 -13.27 4.33 33.63
CA HIS A 322 -13.75 5.10 34.80
C HIS A 322 -13.99 4.26 36.05
N GLU A 323 -14.26 2.97 35.91
CA GLU A 323 -14.56 2.06 37.02
C GLU A 323 -13.91 0.66 36.84
N PRO A 324 -12.59 0.57 36.64
CA PRO A 324 -11.90 -0.67 36.28
C PRO A 324 -12.06 -1.79 37.33
N ASP A 325 -12.26 -1.43 38.61
CA ASP A 325 -12.40 -2.38 39.72
C ASP A 325 -13.86 -2.80 40.02
N SER A 326 -14.82 -2.28 39.27
CA SER A 326 -16.26 -2.53 39.49
C SER A 326 -16.63 -4.02 39.39
N SER A 327 -17.71 -4.41 40.06
CA SER A 327 -18.29 -5.75 39.92
C SER A 327 -18.77 -6.02 38.50
N TRP A 328 -19.19 -4.97 37.78
CA TRP A 328 -19.58 -5.05 36.38
C TRP A 328 -18.39 -5.48 35.51
N MET A 329 -17.22 -4.83 35.63
CA MET A 329 -16.01 -5.22 34.88
C MET A 329 -15.67 -6.70 35.08
N LYS A 330 -15.70 -7.16 36.34
CA LYS A 330 -15.36 -8.55 36.71
C LYS A 330 -16.34 -9.60 36.17
N SER A 331 -17.57 -9.22 35.88
CA SER A 331 -18.64 -10.12 35.40
C SER A 331 -19.07 -9.84 33.96
N SER A 332 -18.40 -8.88 33.29
CA SER A 332 -18.74 -8.47 31.93
C SER A 332 -18.55 -9.64 30.96
N PRO A 333 -19.53 -9.89 30.07
CA PRO A 333 -19.38 -10.90 29.03
C PRO A 333 -18.51 -10.43 27.86
N PHE A 334 -18.00 -9.19 27.91
CA PHE A 334 -17.11 -8.65 26.90
C PHE A 334 -15.80 -9.47 26.85
N PRO A 335 -15.29 -9.86 25.66
CA PRO A 335 -14.14 -10.74 25.54
C PRO A 335 -12.82 -9.95 25.72
N TYR A 336 -12.42 -9.75 26.98
CA TYR A 336 -11.17 -9.11 27.34
C TYR A 336 -10.38 -9.88 28.42
N LYS A 337 -9.08 -9.57 28.52
CA LYS A 337 -8.22 -9.92 29.66
C LYS A 337 -7.38 -8.71 30.05
N THR A 338 -7.14 -8.53 31.33
CA THR A 338 -6.03 -7.70 31.81
C THR A 338 -4.73 -8.44 31.58
N PHE A 339 -3.79 -7.84 30.88
CA PHE A 339 -2.54 -8.47 30.50
C PHE A 339 -1.41 -8.04 31.43
N ASP A 340 -0.70 -9.02 32.00
CA ASP A 340 0.49 -8.78 32.80
C ASP A 340 1.68 -8.54 31.88
N THR A 341 2.14 -7.28 31.82
CA THR A 341 3.21 -6.86 30.91
C THR A 341 4.56 -7.50 31.22
N SER A 342 4.74 -8.06 32.42
CA SER A 342 5.96 -8.77 32.81
C SER A 342 6.10 -10.15 32.14
N LEU A 343 5.02 -10.68 31.57
CA LEU A 343 5.01 -11.98 30.88
C LEU A 343 5.54 -11.92 29.45
N VAL A 344 5.76 -10.73 28.90
CA VAL A 344 6.37 -10.57 27.58
C VAL A 344 7.86 -10.87 27.72
N GLU A 345 8.28 -12.03 27.20
CA GLU A 345 9.69 -12.34 27.01
C GLU A 345 10.23 -11.36 25.97
N CYS A 346 10.76 -10.23 26.42
CA CYS A 346 11.52 -9.33 25.58
C CYS A 346 12.83 -10.04 25.26
N ASP A 347 12.88 -10.76 24.14
CA ASP A 347 14.13 -11.27 23.60
C ASP A 347 15.01 -10.05 23.25
N PRO A 348 16.09 -9.78 24.01
CA PRO A 348 16.94 -8.62 23.78
C PRO A 348 17.62 -8.66 22.40
N GLU A 349 17.61 -9.82 21.74
CA GLU A 349 18.17 -10.03 20.41
C GLU A 349 17.14 -9.88 19.27
N ALA A 350 15.83 -9.89 19.56
CA ALA A 350 14.76 -9.81 18.55
C ALA A 350 14.21 -8.39 18.30
N ALA A 351 14.58 -7.42 19.15
CA ALA A 351 14.41 -6.01 18.82
C ALA A 351 15.44 -5.62 17.75
N GLU A 352 15.00 -5.10 16.60
CA GLU A 352 15.88 -4.45 15.63
C GLU A 352 16.95 -3.62 16.36
N GLU A 353 18.23 -3.89 16.05
CA GLU A 353 19.46 -3.31 16.61
C GLU A 353 19.20 -2.12 17.54
N THR A 354 19.07 -2.38 18.85
CA THR A 354 19.08 -1.29 19.83
C THR A 354 20.46 -0.66 19.75
N LYS A 355 20.55 0.48 19.06
CA LYS A 355 21.80 1.20 18.84
C LYS A 355 22.45 1.45 20.18
N THR A 356 23.69 0.98 20.33
CA THR A 356 24.43 1.13 21.60
C THR A 356 24.53 2.62 22.00
N PRO A 357 24.75 2.96 23.28
CA PRO A 357 24.95 4.35 23.69
C PRO A 357 25.98 5.10 22.84
N GLU A 358 27.04 4.42 22.40
CA GLU A 358 28.05 4.95 21.49
C GLU A 358 27.49 5.24 20.09
N MET A 359 26.58 4.40 19.58
CA MET A 359 25.90 4.65 18.31
C MET A 359 24.93 5.83 18.41
N LEU A 360 24.22 5.99 19.53
CA LEU A 360 23.35 7.14 19.76
C LEU A 360 24.14 8.46 19.81
N GLU A 361 25.30 8.46 20.47
CA GLU A 361 26.21 9.62 20.48
C GLU A 361 26.74 9.94 19.08
N ILE A 362 27.11 8.91 18.31
CA ILE A 362 27.51 9.04 16.90
C ILE A 362 26.39 9.68 16.06
N GLU A 363 25.14 9.29 16.27
CA GLU A 363 23.99 9.85 15.55
C GLU A 363 23.67 11.28 15.95
N GLU A 364 23.80 11.63 17.23
CA GLU A 364 23.62 13.01 17.69
C GLU A 364 24.69 13.93 17.10
N LEU A 365 25.97 13.51 17.16
CA LEU A 365 27.08 14.27 16.56
C LEU A 365 26.93 14.42 15.05
N HIS A 366 26.48 13.35 14.36
CA HIS A 366 26.17 13.41 12.94
C HIS A 366 25.02 14.38 12.65
N ARG A 367 23.93 14.31 13.41
CA ARG A 367 22.75 15.18 13.24
C ARG A 367 23.12 16.65 13.44
N ALA A 368 23.87 16.95 14.51
CA ALA A 368 24.38 18.28 14.79
C ALA A 368 25.32 18.79 13.67
N ALA A 369 26.23 17.95 13.19
CA ALA A 369 27.13 18.30 12.08
C ALA A 369 26.38 18.55 10.77
N CYS A 370 25.35 17.74 10.47
CA CYS A 370 24.45 17.93 9.34
C CYS A 370 23.66 19.25 9.43
N ALA A 371 23.07 19.56 10.59
CA ALA A 371 22.34 20.81 10.84
C ALA A 371 23.23 22.04 10.64
N ASN A 372 24.50 21.95 11.03
CA ASN A 372 25.50 23.00 10.86
C ASN A 372 26.21 22.99 9.49
N LYS A 373 25.79 22.15 8.54
CA LYS A 373 26.40 22.01 7.20
C LYS A 373 27.90 21.70 7.24
N GLN A 374 28.35 20.98 8.27
CA GLN A 374 29.74 20.57 8.41
C GLN A 374 30.03 19.36 7.52
N ALA A 375 31.23 19.31 6.96
CA ALA A 375 31.63 18.22 6.07
C ALA A 375 31.91 16.92 6.83
N MET A 376 32.42 17.01 8.05
CA MET A 376 32.83 15.86 8.85
C MET A 376 32.57 16.14 10.33
N TYR A 377 32.41 15.08 11.12
CA TYR A 377 32.49 15.11 12.58
C TYR A 377 33.53 14.09 13.05
N THR A 378 33.97 14.19 14.30
CA THR A 378 34.91 13.23 14.90
C THR A 378 34.12 12.12 15.59
N ASP A 379 34.37 10.87 15.19
CA ASP A 379 33.80 9.68 15.82
C ASP A 379 34.36 9.56 17.25
N PRO A 380 33.52 9.56 18.29
CA PRO A 380 33.96 9.64 19.68
C PRO A 380 34.70 8.39 20.15
N ALA A 381 34.39 7.22 19.57
CA ALA A 381 35.02 5.95 19.94
C ALA A 381 36.37 5.75 19.25
N THR A 382 36.49 6.15 17.98
CA THR A 382 37.68 5.85 17.17
C THR A 382 38.60 7.04 16.93
N GLY A 383 38.12 8.26 17.16
CA GLY A 383 38.83 9.50 16.85
C GLY A 383 38.93 9.82 15.36
N TYR A 384 38.35 9.00 14.47
CA TYR A 384 38.38 9.24 13.03
C TYR A 384 37.44 10.36 12.59
N SER A 385 37.85 11.11 11.57
CA SER A 385 36.95 12.05 10.89
C SER A 385 35.99 11.30 9.96
N VAL A 386 34.68 11.39 10.24
CA VAL A 386 33.62 10.73 9.48
C VAL A 386 32.83 11.74 8.67
N MET A 387 32.65 11.48 7.37
CA MET A 387 31.86 12.34 6.48
C MET A 387 30.38 12.32 6.83
N THR A 388 29.76 13.50 6.88
CA THR A 388 28.32 13.66 7.15
C THR A 388 27.47 13.29 5.93
N ALA A 389 26.19 12.96 6.17
CA ALA A 389 25.25 12.73 5.08
C ALA A 389 25.05 14.00 4.23
N TYR A 390 25.17 15.18 4.85
CA TYR A 390 25.10 16.48 4.18
C TYR A 390 26.16 16.60 3.06
N ILE A 391 27.45 16.43 3.38
CA ILE A 391 28.51 16.58 2.37
C ILE A 391 28.44 15.48 1.30
N LEU A 392 27.98 14.28 1.68
CA LEU A 392 27.81 13.19 0.74
C LEU A 392 26.71 13.51 -0.27
N LYS A 393 25.56 14.06 0.18
CA LYS A 393 24.48 14.56 -0.69
C LYS A 393 24.95 15.69 -1.61
N GLU A 394 25.70 16.67 -1.07
CA GLU A 394 26.28 17.78 -1.87
C GLU A 394 27.23 17.30 -2.97
N ARG A 395 27.94 16.19 -2.76
CA ARG A 395 28.82 15.59 -3.77
C ARG A 395 28.06 14.87 -4.87
N GLN A 396 26.81 14.46 -4.63
CA GLN A 396 25.96 13.74 -5.57
C GLN A 396 26.58 12.43 -6.08
N VAL A 397 27.52 11.82 -5.36
CA VAL A 397 28.25 10.63 -5.82
C VAL A 397 28.41 9.64 -4.68
N CYS A 398 27.90 8.41 -4.86
CA CYS A 398 28.21 7.30 -3.98
C CYS A 398 29.56 6.68 -4.38
N CYS A 399 30.61 6.89 -3.59
CA CYS A 399 31.97 6.46 -3.91
C CYS A 399 32.16 4.93 -3.96
N GLY A 400 31.34 4.17 -3.23
CA GLY A 400 31.45 2.70 -3.12
C GLY A 400 32.33 2.19 -1.96
N ASN A 401 32.78 3.08 -1.07
CA ASN A 401 33.66 2.73 0.06
C ASN A 401 32.92 2.35 1.36
N GLY A 402 31.59 2.24 1.36
CA GLY A 402 30.82 1.89 2.57
C GLY A 402 30.89 2.97 3.65
N CYS A 403 30.59 4.23 3.31
CA CYS A 403 30.61 5.35 4.26
C CYS A 403 29.56 5.15 5.36
N ARG A 404 29.92 5.38 6.63
CA ARG A 404 29.03 5.20 7.79
C ARG A 404 27.64 5.84 7.61
N HIS A 405 27.57 7.05 7.04
CA HIS A 405 26.33 7.81 6.84
C HIS A 405 25.97 7.98 5.37
N CYS A 406 26.14 6.94 4.56
CA CYS A 406 25.90 7.02 3.12
C CYS A 406 24.42 7.28 2.83
N PRO A 407 24.04 8.46 2.30
CA PRO A 407 22.63 8.79 2.06
C PRO A 407 22.04 7.99 0.90
N TYR A 408 22.88 7.32 0.11
CA TYR A 408 22.52 6.56 -1.08
C TYR A 408 22.26 5.07 -0.82
N GLY A 409 22.01 4.65 0.42
CA GLY A 409 21.76 3.24 0.74
C GLY A 409 22.89 2.29 0.27
N HIS A 410 24.13 2.77 0.29
CA HIS A 410 25.29 2.06 -0.25
C HIS A 410 25.15 1.55 -1.71
N ALA A 411 24.40 2.27 -2.56
CA ALA A 411 24.10 1.89 -3.94
C ALA A 411 25.33 1.46 -4.78
N ASN A 412 26.51 2.01 -4.52
CA ASN A 412 27.73 1.70 -5.28
C ASN A 412 28.75 0.81 -4.54
N VAL A 413 28.40 0.26 -3.37
CA VAL A 413 29.28 -0.60 -2.55
C VAL A 413 29.20 -2.03 -3.06
N LYS A 414 30.30 -2.55 -3.61
CA LYS A 414 30.32 -3.88 -4.23
C LYS A 414 30.15 -5.01 -3.23
N ASP A 415 30.82 -4.93 -2.10
CA ASP A 415 30.81 -5.97 -1.06
C ASP A 415 29.50 -5.92 -0.24
N PRO A 416 28.63 -6.95 -0.30
CA PRO A 416 27.39 -7.01 0.46
C PRO A 416 27.58 -6.88 1.98
N ALA A 417 28.67 -7.44 2.53
CA ALA A 417 28.93 -7.39 3.97
C ALA A 417 29.19 -5.97 4.50
N ARG A 418 29.51 -5.03 3.61
CA ARG A 418 29.74 -3.61 3.93
C ARG A 418 28.51 -2.74 3.70
N ARG A 419 27.39 -3.31 3.26
CA ARG A 419 26.15 -2.58 2.96
C ARG A 419 25.28 -2.48 4.21
N LYS A 420 25.59 -1.52 5.08
CA LYS A 420 24.85 -1.30 6.34
C LYS A 420 23.80 -0.18 6.31
N ASN A 421 23.70 0.57 5.22
CA ASN A 421 22.81 1.73 5.12
C ASN A 421 21.71 1.45 4.10
N THR A 422 20.48 1.85 4.43
CA THR A 422 19.35 1.92 3.52
C THR A 422 19.12 3.34 3.02
N LEU A 423 18.18 3.51 2.09
CA LEU A 423 17.84 4.81 1.54
C LEU A 423 16.89 5.55 2.47
N ALA A 424 17.38 6.54 3.22
CA ALA A 424 16.60 7.28 4.22
C ALA A 424 15.86 8.52 3.70
N GLY A 425 15.96 8.84 2.40
CA GLY A 425 15.31 10.01 1.80
C GLY A 425 15.68 10.21 0.34
N ASN A 426 15.04 11.18 -0.31
CA ASN A 426 15.30 11.48 -1.72
C ASN A 426 16.76 11.89 -1.93
N VAL A 427 17.42 11.26 -2.90
CA VAL A 427 18.82 11.54 -3.23
C VAL A 427 19.06 11.60 -4.72
N PHE A 428 19.96 12.50 -5.10
CA PHE A 428 20.41 12.67 -6.47
C PHE A 428 21.83 12.12 -6.63
N LEU A 429 21.99 11.24 -7.62
CA LEU A 429 23.23 10.54 -7.96
C LEU A 429 23.66 10.93 -9.38
N GLN A 430 24.88 11.46 -9.48
CA GLN A 430 25.60 11.65 -10.73
C GLN A 430 26.39 10.37 -11.06
N PRO A 431 26.53 10.00 -12.34
CA PRO A 431 27.39 8.91 -12.75
C PRO A 431 28.86 9.23 -12.39
N ARG A 432 29.58 8.25 -11.83
CA ARG A 432 30.99 8.39 -11.42
C ARG A 432 31.94 8.43 -12.61
N ARG A 433 31.65 7.61 -13.61
CA ARG A 433 32.46 7.37 -14.80
C ARG A 433 31.73 7.98 -15.98
N ARG A 434 32.51 8.65 -16.82
CA ARG A 434 32.08 9.08 -18.16
C ARG A 434 33.07 8.54 -19.17
N SER A 435 32.59 8.25 -20.36
CA SER A 435 33.43 7.83 -21.47
C SER A 435 34.55 8.83 -21.72
N ARG A 436 35.75 8.31 -22.01
CA ARG A 436 36.96 9.12 -22.16
C ARG A 436 36.77 10.14 -23.29
N GLY A 437 37.04 11.41 -23.01
CA GLY A 437 36.89 12.51 -23.98
C GLY A 437 35.50 13.16 -24.02
N VAL A 438 34.53 12.68 -23.22
CA VAL A 438 33.22 13.32 -23.07
C VAL A 438 33.31 14.45 -22.04
N ALA A 439 32.72 15.61 -22.37
CA ALA A 439 32.69 16.75 -21.46
C ALA A 439 31.93 16.43 -20.15
N LYS A 440 32.34 17.06 -19.04
CA LYS A 440 31.72 16.84 -17.71
C LYS A 440 30.24 17.23 -17.67
N ASP A 441 29.79 18.09 -18.59
CA ASP A 441 28.43 18.62 -18.70
C ASP A 441 27.62 18.01 -19.86
N ALA A 442 28.16 16.99 -20.54
CA ALA A 442 27.39 16.25 -21.55
C ALA A 442 26.13 15.60 -20.93
N PRO A 443 25.03 15.46 -21.69
CA PRO A 443 23.75 14.99 -21.18
C PRO A 443 23.73 13.51 -20.73
N GLY A 444 24.75 12.72 -21.08
CA GLY A 444 24.74 11.26 -20.86
C GLY A 444 23.92 10.52 -21.93
N GLY A 445 23.66 9.22 -21.75
CA GLY A 445 22.71 8.46 -22.58
C GLY A 445 23.17 8.12 -24.01
N ARG A 446 24.39 8.49 -24.39
CA ARG A 446 24.92 8.31 -25.75
C ARG A 446 24.93 6.85 -26.21
N LEU A 447 25.03 5.91 -25.26
CA LEU A 447 24.93 4.48 -25.52
C LEU A 447 23.63 4.11 -26.26
N LEU A 448 22.53 4.81 -25.98
CA LEU A 448 21.23 4.56 -26.58
C LEU A 448 20.92 5.49 -27.76
N TRP A 449 21.59 6.65 -27.85
CA TRP A 449 21.41 7.58 -28.96
C TRP A 449 21.63 6.92 -30.33
N PRO A 450 20.77 7.16 -31.35
CA PRO A 450 20.90 6.54 -32.67
C PRO A 450 22.26 6.80 -33.34
N GLU A 451 22.81 5.78 -34.00
CA GLU A 451 24.08 5.90 -34.73
C GLU A 451 23.93 6.83 -35.94
N GLY A 452 24.96 7.64 -36.21
CA GLY A 452 24.96 8.59 -37.33
C GLY A 452 24.13 9.86 -37.10
N ALA A 453 23.26 9.91 -36.09
CA ALA A 453 22.54 11.13 -35.73
C ALA A 453 23.46 12.14 -35.02
N ALA A 454 23.41 13.40 -35.44
CA ALA A 454 24.17 14.47 -34.79
C ALA A 454 23.73 14.63 -33.33
N ALA A 455 24.60 14.28 -32.37
CA ALA A 455 24.36 14.47 -30.95
C ALA A 455 24.63 15.92 -30.51
N ALA A 456 24.17 16.89 -31.30
CA ALA A 456 24.25 18.29 -30.90
C ALA A 456 23.41 18.48 -29.63
N VAL A 457 24.07 18.81 -28.53
CA VAL A 457 23.40 19.10 -27.25
C VAL A 457 22.76 20.47 -27.38
N ALA A 458 21.49 20.61 -27.00
CA ALA A 458 20.80 21.89 -27.05
C ALA A 458 21.57 22.94 -26.24
N ASP A 459 21.83 24.11 -26.82
CA ASP A 459 22.35 25.28 -26.09
C ASP A 459 21.31 25.86 -25.10
N SER A 460 20.05 25.46 -25.26
CA SER A 460 18.92 25.88 -24.43
C SER A 460 18.84 25.06 -23.13
N PRO A 461 18.81 25.70 -21.94
CA PRO A 461 18.63 25.04 -20.64
C PRO A 461 17.27 24.34 -20.42
N ASN A 462 16.34 24.38 -21.39
CA ASN A 462 14.90 24.30 -21.10
C ASN A 462 14.18 23.01 -21.51
N ASP A 463 14.84 21.86 -21.60
CA ASP A 463 14.13 20.56 -21.69
C ASP A 463 14.84 19.49 -20.87
N LEU A 464 14.52 19.47 -19.57
CA LEU A 464 14.87 18.38 -18.68
C LEU A 464 13.76 17.33 -18.73
N VAL A 465 14.11 16.14 -19.21
CA VAL A 465 13.20 15.00 -19.31
C VAL A 465 13.48 14.05 -18.16
N VAL A 466 12.44 13.71 -17.39
CA VAL A 466 12.53 12.69 -16.34
C VAL A 466 11.94 11.39 -16.86
N VAL A 467 12.73 10.32 -16.81
CA VAL A 467 12.33 8.99 -17.26
C VAL A 467 12.09 8.14 -16.02
N PHE A 468 10.87 7.62 -15.87
CA PHE A 468 10.55 6.68 -14.81
C PHE A 468 11.21 5.34 -15.13
N TRP A 469 12.23 5.02 -14.35
CA TRP A 469 13.16 3.95 -14.63
C TRP A 469 12.94 2.78 -13.67
N SER A 470 12.19 1.77 -14.12
CA SER A 470 11.96 0.56 -13.32
C SER A 470 13.18 -0.37 -13.28
N GLY A 471 14.14 -0.17 -14.19
CA GLY A 471 15.31 -1.03 -14.37
C GLY A 471 15.05 -2.25 -15.26
N GLY A 472 13.83 -2.42 -15.75
CA GLY A 472 13.44 -3.49 -16.66
C GLY A 472 13.41 -3.10 -18.14
N LYS A 473 13.12 -4.09 -18.98
CA LYS A 473 13.12 -3.97 -20.45
C LYS A 473 12.19 -2.87 -20.98
N ASP A 474 11.07 -2.60 -20.30
CA ASP A 474 10.04 -1.68 -20.79
C ASP A 474 10.52 -0.23 -20.66
N SER A 475 11.09 0.14 -19.50
CA SER A 475 11.75 1.44 -19.30
C SER A 475 12.98 1.62 -20.20
N PHE A 476 13.68 0.52 -20.51
CA PHE A 476 14.83 0.52 -21.42
C PHE A 476 14.41 0.80 -22.87
N LEU A 477 13.34 0.15 -23.35
CA LEU A 477 12.74 0.42 -24.65
C LEU A 477 12.18 1.84 -24.73
N ALA A 478 11.51 2.31 -23.68
CA ALA A 478 10.94 3.66 -23.65
C ALA A 478 12.01 4.75 -23.79
N LEU A 479 13.14 4.61 -23.09
CA LEU A 479 14.27 5.53 -23.23
C LEU A 479 14.90 5.49 -24.63
N SER A 480 15.06 4.29 -25.22
CA SER A 480 15.56 4.16 -26.59
C SER A 480 14.62 4.82 -27.61
N ALA A 481 13.32 4.52 -27.52
CA ALA A 481 12.29 5.07 -28.40
C ALA A 481 12.16 6.60 -28.28
N LEU A 482 12.37 7.15 -27.08
CA LEU A 482 12.46 8.59 -26.87
C LEU A 482 13.62 9.19 -27.69
N TYR A 483 14.82 8.62 -27.59
CA TYR A 483 15.97 9.12 -28.35
C TYR A 483 15.82 8.93 -29.86
N GLU A 484 15.24 7.83 -30.31
CA GLU A 484 14.90 7.61 -31.72
C GLU A 484 13.94 8.70 -32.24
N THR A 485 12.91 9.03 -31.46
CA THR A 485 11.96 10.09 -31.80
C THR A 485 12.66 11.45 -31.90
N TYR A 486 13.49 11.81 -30.93
CA TYR A 486 14.23 13.08 -30.97
C TYR A 486 15.17 13.15 -32.18
N ALA A 487 15.90 12.07 -32.47
CA ALA A 487 16.80 12.03 -33.62
C ALA A 487 16.04 12.11 -34.96
N ALA A 488 14.92 11.39 -35.09
CA ALA A 488 14.08 11.39 -36.30
C ALA A 488 13.48 12.78 -36.56
N GLU A 489 13.10 13.50 -35.51
CA GLU A 489 12.59 14.87 -35.57
C GLU A 489 13.71 15.92 -35.68
N GLN A 490 14.98 15.50 -35.81
CA GLN A 490 16.17 16.35 -35.85
C GLN A 490 16.26 17.31 -34.65
N LYS A 491 15.72 16.89 -33.51
CA LYS A 491 15.80 17.62 -32.24
C LYS A 491 17.15 17.36 -31.57
N PRO A 492 17.69 18.35 -30.84
CA PRO A 492 18.91 18.15 -30.06
C PRO A 492 18.68 17.10 -28.97
N MET A 493 19.76 16.41 -28.57
CA MET A 493 19.68 15.36 -27.56
C MET A 493 19.16 15.95 -26.22
N PRO A 494 18.08 15.40 -25.62
CA PRO A 494 17.52 15.94 -24.40
C PRO A 494 18.38 15.59 -23.20
N ARG A 495 18.31 16.42 -22.14
CA ARG A 495 18.89 16.09 -20.85
C ARG A 495 17.94 15.16 -20.12
N VAL A 496 18.40 13.94 -19.83
CA VAL A 496 17.60 12.91 -19.17
C VAL A 496 18.06 12.73 -17.73
N VAL A 497 17.12 12.60 -16.81
CA VAL A 497 17.34 12.10 -15.45
C VAL A 497 16.48 10.87 -15.26
N LEU A 498 17.08 9.78 -14.80
CA LEU A 498 16.35 8.59 -14.40
C LEU A 498 15.74 8.84 -13.01
N LEU A 499 14.49 8.47 -12.81
CA LEU A 499 13.84 8.50 -11.51
C LEU A 499 13.32 7.11 -11.18
N THR A 500 13.64 6.59 -10.00
CA THR A 500 13.02 5.39 -9.46
C THR A 500 12.65 5.58 -7.99
N THR A 501 11.60 4.88 -7.57
CA THR A 501 11.29 4.70 -6.15
C THR A 501 12.02 3.46 -5.63
N ILE A 502 12.47 3.53 -4.37
CA ILE A 502 13.09 2.43 -3.64
C ILE A 502 12.39 2.36 -2.29
N ASP A 503 11.93 1.16 -1.93
CA ASP A 503 11.37 0.91 -0.61
C ASP A 503 12.50 1.01 0.44
N PRO A 504 12.38 1.89 1.46
CA PRO A 504 13.45 2.11 2.45
C PRO A 504 13.80 0.90 3.30
N GLU A 505 12.87 -0.04 3.48
CA GLU A 505 13.07 -1.23 4.32
C GLU A 505 13.77 -2.32 3.52
N THR A 506 13.28 -2.61 2.31
CA THR A 506 13.80 -3.70 1.48
C THR A 506 14.94 -3.27 0.55
N ASN A 507 15.13 -1.96 0.34
CA ASN A 507 16.15 -1.36 -0.54
C ASN A 507 16.08 -1.85 -2.00
N VAL A 508 14.89 -2.24 -2.45
CA VAL A 508 14.59 -2.63 -3.83
C VAL A 508 13.51 -1.74 -4.45
N VAL A 509 13.43 -1.72 -5.78
CA VAL A 509 12.29 -1.16 -6.51
C VAL A 509 11.07 -2.05 -6.21
N PRO A 510 9.98 -1.48 -5.65
CA PRO A 510 8.75 -2.23 -5.38
C PRO A 510 8.24 -2.95 -6.64
N ILE A 511 7.63 -4.13 -6.50
CA ILE A 511 7.09 -4.96 -7.59
C ILE A 511 8.18 -5.61 -8.47
N GLN A 512 9.12 -4.81 -9.02
CA GLN A 512 10.16 -5.32 -9.92
C GLN A 512 11.24 -6.14 -9.19
N ASN A 513 11.40 -5.95 -7.88
CA ASN A 513 12.38 -6.62 -7.04
C ASN A 513 13.83 -6.40 -7.53
N ILE A 514 14.15 -5.17 -7.91
CA ILE A 514 15.48 -4.78 -8.41
C ILE A 514 16.17 -3.92 -7.35
N SER A 515 17.37 -4.31 -6.92
CA SER A 515 18.10 -3.58 -5.88
C SER A 515 18.48 -2.16 -6.30
N ALA A 516 18.53 -1.23 -5.34
CA ALA A 516 19.02 0.13 -5.58
C ALA A 516 20.44 0.15 -6.17
N GLN A 517 21.26 -0.86 -5.85
CA GLN A 517 22.60 -1.03 -6.40
C GLN A 517 22.56 -1.34 -7.90
N THR A 518 21.67 -2.24 -8.31
CA THR A 518 21.46 -2.56 -9.72
C THR A 518 20.98 -1.34 -10.49
N ILE A 519 20.02 -0.57 -9.95
CA ILE A 519 19.55 0.66 -10.59
C ILE A 519 20.68 1.70 -10.71
N ALA A 520 21.47 1.91 -9.67
CA ALA A 520 22.62 2.82 -9.73
C ALA A 520 23.67 2.36 -10.76
N ALA A 521 23.92 1.06 -10.87
CA ALA A 521 24.82 0.50 -11.88
C ALA A 521 24.28 0.65 -13.31
N GLN A 522 22.95 0.55 -13.52
CA GLN A 522 22.32 0.82 -14.81
C GLN A 522 22.47 2.30 -15.20
N ALA A 523 22.18 3.22 -14.28
CA ALA A 523 22.34 4.65 -14.50
C ALA A 523 23.80 5.02 -14.83
N GLU A 524 24.74 4.41 -14.12
CA GLU A 524 26.19 4.54 -14.36
C GLU A 524 26.58 4.04 -15.77
N ALA A 525 26.08 2.87 -16.19
CA ALA A 525 26.34 2.30 -17.52
C ALA A 525 25.75 3.16 -18.65
N LEU A 526 24.60 3.80 -18.40
CA LEU A 526 23.97 4.74 -19.32
C LEU A 526 24.60 6.15 -19.26
N GLU A 527 25.50 6.41 -18.31
CA GLU A 527 26.06 7.71 -17.99
C GLU A 527 24.99 8.78 -17.72
N LEU A 528 23.85 8.38 -17.13
CA LEU A 528 22.72 9.25 -16.82
C LEU A 528 22.65 9.54 -15.31
N PRO A 529 22.27 10.77 -14.91
CA PRO A 529 21.94 11.05 -13.53
C PRO A 529 20.70 10.26 -13.06
N LEU A 530 20.67 9.94 -11.78
CA LEU A 530 19.64 9.13 -11.14
C LEU A 530 19.09 9.84 -9.89
N CYS A 531 17.78 9.97 -9.82
CA CYS A 531 17.04 10.36 -8.63
C CYS A 531 16.45 9.11 -7.99
N LEU A 532 16.91 8.75 -6.79
CA LEU A 532 16.32 7.70 -5.97
C LEU A 532 15.35 8.35 -4.97
N VAL A 533 14.10 7.93 -4.99
CA VAL A 533 13.04 8.43 -4.10
C VAL A 533 12.78 7.34 -3.05
N ALA A 534 12.98 7.69 -1.78
CA ALA A 534 12.82 6.76 -0.67
C ALA A 534 11.35 6.67 -0.28
N VAL A 535 10.62 5.76 -0.92
CA VAL A 535 9.19 5.58 -0.69
C VAL A 535 8.77 4.17 -1.12
N GLY A 536 8.07 3.47 -0.23
CA GLY A 536 7.36 2.24 -0.57
C GLY A 536 6.06 2.52 -1.32
N LEU A 537 5.22 1.51 -1.49
CA LEU A 537 3.89 1.69 -2.08
C LEU A 537 2.89 2.12 -1.00
N GLY A 538 1.99 3.05 -1.34
CA GLY A 538 0.99 3.60 -0.40
C GLY A 538 0.72 5.10 -0.60
N ASP A 539 0.02 5.71 0.35
CA ASP A 539 -0.51 7.07 0.24
C ASP A 539 0.56 8.16 0.08
N ALA A 540 1.77 7.92 0.60
CA ALA A 540 2.90 8.83 0.49
C ALA A 540 3.59 8.80 -0.90
N TYR A 541 3.29 7.82 -1.75
CA TYR A 541 3.97 7.61 -3.03
C TYR A 541 3.91 8.83 -3.95
N THR A 542 2.69 9.35 -4.18
CA THR A 542 2.48 10.50 -5.07
C THR A 542 3.11 11.78 -4.55
N SER A 543 3.02 12.03 -3.24
CA SER A 543 3.59 13.24 -2.63
C SER A 543 5.12 13.19 -2.65
N ALA A 544 5.73 12.03 -2.39
CA ALA A 544 7.17 11.82 -2.47
C ALA A 544 7.71 12.04 -3.90
N LEU A 545 7.02 11.51 -4.91
CA LEU A 545 7.36 11.74 -6.33
C LEU A 545 7.25 13.21 -6.71
N ARG A 546 6.18 13.90 -6.32
CA ARG A 546 6.00 15.34 -6.59
C ARG A 546 7.12 16.17 -5.95
N SER A 547 7.48 15.86 -4.70
CA SER A 547 8.61 16.50 -4.02
C SER A 547 9.92 16.25 -4.77
N ALA A 548 10.21 15.01 -5.17
CA ALA A 548 11.42 14.68 -5.91
C ALA A 548 11.50 15.40 -7.27
N LEU A 549 10.40 15.45 -8.01
CA LEU A 549 10.31 16.15 -9.30
C LEU A 549 10.54 17.65 -9.15
N ALA A 550 10.07 18.26 -8.07
CA ALA A 550 10.32 19.68 -7.76
C ALA A 550 11.79 19.95 -7.40
N ASP A 551 12.46 19.01 -6.74
CA ASP A 551 13.84 19.16 -6.27
C ASP A 551 14.89 18.94 -7.37
N ILE A 552 14.62 18.04 -8.34
CA ILE A 552 15.55 17.67 -9.43
C ILE A 552 16.19 18.89 -10.14
N PRO A 553 15.43 19.91 -10.59
CA PRO A 553 15.96 21.17 -11.12
C PRO A 553 17.10 21.79 -10.31
N GLY A 554 16.94 21.83 -8.99
CA GLY A 554 17.90 22.41 -8.06
C GLY A 554 19.14 21.56 -7.84
N GLN A 555 19.04 20.25 -8.05
CA GLN A 555 20.15 19.30 -7.92
C GLN A 555 21.09 19.34 -9.14
N ILE A 556 20.62 19.75 -10.32
CA ILE A 556 21.45 19.80 -11.54
C ILE A 556 22.43 20.99 -11.55
N LYS A 557 22.51 21.79 -10.47
CA LYS A 557 23.34 23.01 -10.40
C LYS A 557 24.80 22.74 -10.83
N ARG A 558 25.15 23.42 -11.93
CA ARG A 558 26.42 23.39 -12.69
C ARG A 558 27.67 22.96 -11.93
N VAL A 559 28.40 22.04 -12.55
CA VAL A 559 29.86 21.86 -12.42
C VAL A 559 30.50 23.24 -12.28
N LYS A 560 31.03 23.56 -11.09
CA LYS A 560 31.74 24.82 -10.83
C LYS A 560 32.82 24.99 -11.90
N LYS A 561 32.62 25.94 -12.82
CA LYS A 561 33.69 26.43 -13.70
C LYS A 561 34.73 27.07 -12.78
N SER A 562 35.98 26.64 -12.91
CA SER A 562 37.14 27.29 -12.31
C SER A 562 37.00 28.81 -12.45
N ASN A 563 37.20 29.53 -11.35
CA ASN A 563 37.16 30.98 -11.21
C ASN A 563 37.77 31.69 -12.45
N LYS A 564 36.96 32.46 -13.21
CA LYS A 564 37.36 33.80 -13.69
C LYS A 564 36.37 34.63 -14.51
N THR A 565 35.09 34.27 -14.67
CA THR A 565 34.16 35.19 -15.34
C THR A 565 32.77 35.21 -14.68
N ARG A 566 32.43 36.39 -14.18
CA ARG A 566 31.20 36.79 -13.48
C ARG A 566 30.06 36.98 -14.49
N GLU A 567 28.83 36.86 -13.98
CA GLU A 567 27.57 37.39 -14.53
C GLU A 567 27.11 36.84 -15.88
N GLN A 568 26.39 35.72 -15.82
CA GLN A 568 25.19 35.52 -16.61
C GLN A 568 24.20 34.68 -15.78
N THR A 569 23.14 35.34 -15.31
CA THR A 569 21.92 34.71 -14.79
C THR A 569 21.43 33.70 -15.81
N LYS A 570 21.68 32.41 -15.58
CA LYS A 570 21.30 31.35 -16.51
C LYS A 570 20.29 30.48 -15.75
N GLU A 571 19.06 30.51 -16.24
CA GLU A 571 17.85 29.93 -15.67
C GLU A 571 18.06 28.49 -15.16
N THR A 572 17.40 28.16 -14.05
CA THR A 572 17.36 26.79 -13.52
C THR A 572 16.59 25.92 -14.51
N PRO A 573 17.12 24.73 -14.91
CA PRO A 573 16.41 23.84 -15.83
C PRO A 573 15.08 23.40 -15.22
N ILE A 574 14.00 23.41 -15.99
CA ILE A 574 12.66 22.98 -15.54
C ILE A 574 12.39 21.58 -16.09
N VAL A 575 11.80 20.71 -15.26
CA VAL A 575 11.28 19.41 -15.75
C VAL A 575 10.11 19.69 -16.68
N SER A 576 10.30 19.45 -17.97
CA SER A 576 9.28 19.74 -18.98
C SER A 576 8.42 18.52 -19.29
N SER A 577 9.03 17.34 -19.23
CA SER A 577 8.43 16.09 -19.70
C SER A 577 8.72 14.91 -18.77
N LEU A 578 7.71 14.06 -18.59
CA LEU A 578 7.83 12.76 -17.94
C LEU A 578 7.66 11.66 -18.96
N VAL A 579 8.48 10.61 -18.87
CA VAL A 579 8.47 9.48 -19.80
C VAL A 579 8.24 8.19 -19.03
N PHE A 580 7.30 7.37 -19.52
CA PHE A 580 6.92 6.11 -18.91
C PHE A 580 7.07 4.95 -19.89
N GLY A 581 7.40 3.77 -19.35
CA GLY A 581 7.53 2.52 -20.10
C GLY A 581 6.28 1.66 -20.09
N ASP A 582 5.10 2.26 -19.93
CA ASP A 582 3.83 1.52 -19.88
C ASP A 582 3.48 0.96 -21.27
N LEU A 583 3.02 -0.30 -21.36
CA LEU A 583 2.78 -0.96 -22.64
C LEU A 583 1.30 -0.87 -23.06
N HIS A 584 0.36 -1.32 -22.23
CA HIS A 584 -1.07 -1.30 -22.62
C HIS A 584 -2.10 -1.17 -21.47
N LEU A 585 -1.68 -1.17 -20.20
CA LEU A 585 -2.59 -1.05 -19.06
C LEU A 585 -3.22 0.36 -18.95
N GLU A 586 -4.47 0.49 -19.42
CA GLU A 586 -5.19 1.78 -19.53
C GLU A 586 -5.38 2.46 -18.17
N ASP A 587 -5.63 1.69 -17.13
CA ASP A 587 -5.80 2.17 -15.76
C ASP A 587 -4.52 2.83 -15.22
N ILE A 588 -3.36 2.22 -15.45
CA ILE A 588 -2.05 2.77 -15.07
C ILE A 588 -1.77 4.07 -15.83
N ARG A 589 -2.01 4.07 -17.14
CA ARG A 589 -1.83 5.27 -17.96
C ARG A 589 -2.77 6.40 -17.52
N ALA A 590 -4.06 6.10 -17.34
CA ALA A 590 -5.06 7.07 -16.89
C ALA A 590 -4.70 7.66 -15.53
N TRP A 591 -4.22 6.82 -14.60
CA TRP A 591 -3.73 7.28 -13.30
C TRP A 591 -2.55 8.24 -13.44
N ARG A 592 -1.58 7.98 -14.33
CA ARG A 592 -0.45 8.90 -14.57
C ARG A 592 -0.90 10.22 -15.19
N GLU A 593 -1.81 10.17 -16.16
CA GLU A 593 -2.41 11.35 -16.79
C GLU A 593 -3.15 12.22 -15.77
N GLN A 594 -3.97 11.60 -14.92
CA GLN A 594 -4.65 12.29 -13.82
C GLN A 594 -3.67 12.87 -12.80
N THR A 595 -2.61 12.12 -12.47
CA THR A 595 -1.68 12.48 -11.40
C THR A 595 -0.68 13.54 -11.83
N PHE A 596 -0.17 13.51 -13.07
CA PHE A 596 0.94 14.36 -13.51
C PHE A 596 0.63 15.23 -14.73
N GLY A 597 -0.42 14.92 -15.50
CA GLY A 597 -0.70 15.56 -16.79
C GLY A 597 -1.08 17.03 -16.72
N ARG A 598 -1.43 17.55 -15.53
CA ARG A 598 -1.64 18.98 -15.30
C ARG A 598 -0.34 19.77 -15.24
N ASP A 599 0.73 19.15 -14.75
CA ASP A 599 1.99 19.81 -14.40
C ASP A 599 3.09 19.55 -15.44
N TYR A 600 3.03 18.42 -16.16
CA TYR A 600 4.08 17.97 -17.07
C TYR A 600 3.53 17.42 -18.37
N LYS A 601 4.31 17.52 -19.45
CA LYS A 601 4.02 16.79 -20.69
C LYS A 601 4.38 15.31 -20.52
N LEU A 602 3.41 14.42 -20.67
CA LEU A 602 3.63 12.98 -20.52
C LEU A 602 3.92 12.32 -21.87
N HIS A 603 4.90 11.42 -21.91
CA HIS A 603 5.22 10.61 -23.09
C HIS A 603 5.17 9.13 -22.74
N PHE A 604 4.57 8.35 -23.63
CA PHE A 604 4.45 6.90 -23.52
C PHE A 604 4.99 6.23 -24.81
N PRO A 605 6.33 6.20 -25.00
CA PRO A 605 6.93 5.91 -26.32
C PRO A 605 6.72 4.50 -26.86
N VAL A 606 6.30 3.57 -25.98
CA VAL A 606 6.09 2.15 -26.27
C VAL A 606 4.62 1.73 -26.16
N TRP A 607 3.73 2.68 -25.88
CA TRP A 607 2.31 2.43 -25.67
C TRP A 607 1.62 1.84 -26.89
N LYS A 608 0.93 0.72 -26.72
CA LYS A 608 0.16 -0.02 -27.74
C LYS A 608 0.95 -0.31 -29.02
N LYS A 609 2.28 -0.36 -28.95
CA LYS A 609 3.11 -0.86 -30.05
C LYS A 609 3.00 -2.36 -30.13
N ASP A 610 3.03 -2.87 -31.35
CA ASP A 610 2.95 -4.31 -31.58
C ASP A 610 4.19 -5.02 -31.02
N TYR A 611 3.97 -6.12 -30.30
CA TYR A 611 5.06 -6.82 -29.63
C TYR A 611 6.00 -7.50 -30.63
N GLU A 612 5.45 -8.24 -31.58
CA GLU A 612 6.25 -9.06 -32.50
C GLU A 612 6.83 -8.24 -33.66
N ALA A 613 6.09 -7.26 -34.16
CA ALA A 613 6.49 -6.42 -35.28
C ALA A 613 7.39 -5.25 -34.85
N GLU A 614 7.24 -4.72 -33.63
CA GLU A 614 7.95 -3.52 -33.19
C GLU A 614 8.83 -3.73 -31.96
N LEU A 615 8.25 -4.08 -30.81
CA LEU A 615 8.95 -4.02 -29.51
C LEU A 615 10.03 -5.10 -29.36
N LEU A 616 9.72 -6.37 -29.62
CA LEU A 616 10.67 -7.48 -29.47
C LEU A 616 11.84 -7.38 -30.47
N PRO A 617 11.64 -7.01 -31.75
CA PRO A 617 12.74 -6.68 -32.66
C PRO A 617 13.57 -5.49 -32.18
N ALA A 618 12.94 -4.43 -31.67
CA ALA A 618 13.65 -3.28 -31.12
C ALA A 618 14.50 -3.66 -29.91
N LEU A 619 13.96 -4.47 -29.00
CA LEU A 619 14.66 -4.98 -27.81
C LEU A 619 15.89 -5.80 -28.20
N THR A 620 15.75 -6.65 -29.21
CA THR A 620 16.85 -7.48 -29.75
C THR A 620 17.96 -6.60 -30.33
N ARG A 621 17.61 -5.59 -31.15
CA ARG A 621 18.60 -4.63 -31.69
C ARG A 621 19.28 -3.86 -30.56
N LEU A 622 18.53 -3.46 -29.54
CA LEU A 622 19.03 -2.68 -28.42
C LEU A 622 20.01 -3.49 -27.55
N CYS A 623 19.69 -4.75 -27.25
CA CYS A 623 20.59 -5.65 -26.54
C CYS A 623 21.87 -5.91 -27.34
N THR A 624 21.75 -6.12 -28.66
CA THR A 624 22.91 -6.30 -29.56
C THR A 624 23.81 -5.07 -29.58
N LYS A 625 23.23 -3.87 -29.72
CA LYS A 625 23.95 -2.59 -29.75
C LYS A 625 24.70 -2.31 -28.45
N THR A 626 24.05 -2.58 -27.32
CA THR A 626 24.57 -2.18 -25.99
C THR A 626 25.36 -3.27 -25.30
N GLY A 627 25.27 -4.52 -25.78
CA GLY A 627 25.75 -5.71 -25.07
C GLY A 627 24.95 -6.02 -23.80
N ALA A 628 23.81 -5.36 -23.58
CA ALA A 628 22.97 -5.61 -22.42
C ALA A 628 22.26 -6.97 -22.53
N LYS A 629 22.08 -7.60 -21.38
CA LYS A 629 21.28 -8.81 -21.21
C LYS A 629 20.10 -8.53 -20.30
N ILE A 630 19.03 -9.30 -20.48
CA ILE A 630 17.78 -9.12 -19.73
C ILE A 630 17.57 -10.39 -18.92
N TYR A 631 17.28 -10.23 -17.62
CA TYR A 631 17.07 -11.34 -16.71
C TYR A 631 15.71 -11.20 -16.04
N PHE A 632 15.07 -12.31 -15.70
CA PHE A 632 13.90 -12.27 -14.82
C PHE A 632 14.29 -11.71 -13.45
N SER A 633 13.57 -10.69 -12.98
CA SER A 633 13.77 -10.10 -11.65
C SER A 633 12.69 -10.51 -10.66
N ASN A 634 11.51 -10.84 -11.19
CA ASN A 634 10.39 -11.40 -10.44
C ASN A 634 9.59 -12.30 -11.37
N VAL A 635 8.99 -13.37 -10.85
CA VAL A 635 8.32 -14.42 -11.62
C VAL A 635 7.11 -14.91 -10.83
N ASP A 636 5.92 -14.90 -11.44
CA ASP A 636 4.75 -15.63 -10.93
C ASP A 636 4.87 -17.09 -11.35
N GLU A 637 5.32 -17.92 -10.40
CA GLU A 637 5.54 -19.35 -10.64
C GLU A 637 4.26 -20.07 -11.06
N VAL A 638 3.09 -19.66 -10.55
CA VAL A 638 1.81 -20.32 -10.87
C VAL A 638 1.42 -20.06 -12.31
N ARG A 639 1.51 -18.81 -12.75
CA ARG A 639 1.17 -18.43 -14.12
C ARG A 639 2.17 -19.00 -15.13
N LEU A 640 3.46 -19.05 -14.81
CA LEU A 640 4.48 -19.56 -15.75
C LEU A 640 4.61 -21.09 -15.78
N ALA A 641 4.34 -21.83 -14.69
CA ALA A 641 4.60 -23.26 -14.56
C ALA A 641 3.53 -24.22 -15.13
N SER A 642 2.43 -23.75 -15.73
CA SER A 642 1.29 -24.58 -16.16
C SER A 642 1.56 -25.63 -17.26
N SER A 643 2.80 -25.84 -17.71
CA SER A 643 3.19 -26.96 -18.59
C SER A 643 3.80 -28.11 -17.78
N ARG A 644 3.02 -29.19 -17.56
CA ARG A 644 3.48 -30.45 -16.93
C ARG A 644 4.53 -31.24 -17.73
N SER A 645 5.05 -30.68 -18.83
CA SER A 645 5.84 -31.42 -19.83
C SER A 645 7.22 -30.85 -20.18
N SER A 646 7.67 -29.76 -19.55
CA SER A 646 9.02 -29.24 -19.76
C SER A 646 9.69 -28.90 -18.43
N GLY A 647 10.74 -29.64 -18.05
CA GLY A 647 11.58 -29.38 -16.87
C GLY A 647 12.44 -28.10 -16.97
N ALA A 648 11.89 -27.03 -17.54
CA ALA A 648 12.50 -25.71 -17.57
C ALA A 648 11.90 -24.88 -16.43
N GLU A 649 12.58 -24.87 -15.28
CA GLU A 649 12.22 -23.98 -14.18
C GLU A 649 12.49 -22.53 -14.63
N TRP A 650 11.44 -21.69 -14.62
CA TRP A 650 11.51 -20.25 -14.82
C TRP A 650 11.87 -19.62 -13.47
N GLN A 651 13.03 -18.99 -13.38
CA GLN A 651 13.55 -18.52 -12.09
C GLN A 651 14.12 -17.11 -12.20
N VAL A 652 14.04 -16.38 -11.08
CA VAL A 652 14.73 -15.09 -10.93
C VAL A 652 16.22 -15.27 -11.21
N GLY A 653 16.79 -14.38 -12.02
CA GLY A 653 18.18 -14.43 -12.46
C GLY A 653 18.43 -15.24 -13.74
N GLN A 654 17.45 -15.96 -14.27
CA GLN A 654 17.55 -16.58 -15.59
C GLN A 654 17.43 -15.52 -16.70
N GLU A 655 18.18 -15.68 -17.80
CA GLU A 655 18.11 -14.78 -18.95
C GLU A 655 16.72 -14.89 -19.62
N TYR A 656 16.07 -13.75 -19.82
CA TYR A 656 14.77 -13.63 -20.45
C TYR A 656 14.91 -13.85 -21.96
N ASP A 657 14.15 -14.81 -22.47
CA ASP A 657 14.03 -15.09 -23.90
C ASP A 657 12.55 -15.21 -24.27
N TRP A 658 12.03 -14.20 -24.96
CA TRP A 658 10.64 -14.14 -25.39
C TRP A 658 10.26 -15.31 -26.31
N LYS A 659 11.21 -15.89 -27.05
CA LYS A 659 10.94 -17.05 -27.91
C LYS A 659 10.57 -18.27 -27.10
N ARG A 660 11.20 -18.45 -25.93
CA ARG A 660 10.84 -19.53 -25.00
C ARG A 660 9.44 -19.33 -24.41
N VAL A 661 9.04 -18.08 -24.15
CA VAL A 661 7.66 -17.75 -23.72
C VAL A 661 6.67 -18.06 -24.83
N GLN A 662 7.00 -17.70 -26.07
CA GLN A 662 6.17 -18.01 -27.25
C GLN A 662 6.07 -19.53 -27.49
N GLU A 663 7.16 -20.27 -27.35
CA GLU A 663 7.19 -21.75 -27.44
C GLU A 663 6.35 -22.39 -26.34
N ARG A 664 6.43 -21.89 -25.09
CA ARG A 664 5.55 -22.31 -24.00
C ARG A 664 4.09 -22.09 -24.37
N ASN A 665 3.72 -20.89 -24.82
CA ASN A 665 2.34 -20.58 -25.19
C ASN A 665 1.83 -21.48 -26.33
N LYS A 666 2.70 -21.87 -27.27
CA LYS A 666 2.37 -22.83 -28.34
C LYS A 666 2.26 -24.28 -27.85
N ALA A 667 3.00 -24.67 -26.81
CA ALA A 667 3.05 -26.03 -26.29
C ALA A 667 1.89 -26.38 -25.33
N ILE A 668 1.19 -25.37 -24.81
CA ILE A 668 0.03 -25.57 -23.94
C ILE A 668 -1.16 -26.04 -24.79
N ALA A 669 -1.74 -27.19 -24.43
CA ALA A 669 -3.00 -27.69 -24.97
C ALA A 669 -4.10 -27.59 -23.90
N GLY A 670 -5.20 -26.89 -24.18
CA GLY A 670 -6.36 -26.74 -23.28
C GLY A 670 -6.50 -25.35 -22.62
N ASP A 671 -7.30 -25.26 -21.55
CA ASP A 671 -7.74 -24.02 -20.85
C ASP A 671 -6.65 -23.28 -20.04
N ALA A 672 -5.36 -23.56 -20.26
CA ALA A 672 -4.30 -22.87 -19.53
C ALA A 672 -4.02 -21.48 -20.14
N GLU A 673 -3.92 -20.49 -19.25
CA GLU A 673 -3.80 -19.07 -19.61
C GLU A 673 -2.50 -18.79 -20.40
N GLN A 674 -2.65 -18.04 -21.49
CA GLN A 674 -1.50 -17.56 -22.27
C GLN A 674 -0.73 -16.54 -21.43
N VAL A 675 0.60 -16.70 -21.37
CA VAL A 675 1.47 -15.73 -20.69
C VAL A 675 1.80 -14.62 -21.65
N ASP A 676 1.66 -13.38 -21.23
CA ASP A 676 2.05 -12.22 -22.01
C ASP A 676 3.55 -12.27 -22.38
N LEU A 677 3.89 -12.04 -23.64
CA LEU A 677 5.28 -12.13 -24.11
C LEU A 677 6.20 -11.11 -23.42
N MET A 678 5.63 -9.98 -22.98
CA MET A 678 6.32 -8.91 -22.28
C MET A 678 5.99 -8.93 -20.77
N GLY A 679 5.15 -9.83 -20.26
CA GLY A 679 4.80 -9.94 -18.85
C GLY A 679 4.04 -8.74 -18.29
N GLU A 680 3.30 -8.01 -19.13
CA GLU A 680 2.56 -6.80 -18.73
C GLU A 680 1.45 -7.09 -17.70
N CYS A 681 0.91 -8.31 -17.69
CA CYS A 681 -0.16 -8.72 -16.78
C CYS A 681 0.34 -9.22 -15.41
N GLY A 682 1.64 -9.07 -15.12
CA GLY A 682 2.25 -9.42 -13.84
C GLY A 682 2.80 -10.85 -13.77
N GLU A 683 2.88 -11.56 -14.89
CA GLU A 683 3.46 -12.90 -14.94
C GLU A 683 4.94 -12.88 -14.61
N PHE A 684 5.66 -11.82 -15.00
CA PHE A 684 7.06 -11.63 -14.64
C PHE A 684 7.49 -10.17 -14.79
N HIS A 685 8.59 -9.82 -14.09
CA HIS A 685 9.34 -8.60 -14.32
C HIS A 685 10.77 -8.92 -14.75
N THR A 686 11.41 -7.94 -15.36
CA THR A 686 12.77 -8.11 -15.89
C THR A 686 13.72 -7.05 -15.36
N CYS A 687 15.01 -7.38 -15.37
CA CYS A 687 16.11 -6.49 -15.04
C CYS A 687 17.11 -6.48 -16.21
N VAL A 688 17.47 -5.28 -16.67
CA VAL A 688 18.51 -5.07 -17.68
C VAL A 688 19.88 -5.00 -17.01
N LYS A 689 20.83 -5.81 -17.44
CA LYS A 689 22.24 -5.73 -16.99
C LYS A 689 23.14 -5.41 -18.18
N PHE A 690 23.86 -4.31 -18.08
CA PHE A 690 24.89 -3.91 -19.04
C PHE A 690 26.21 -4.66 -18.77
N PRO A 691 27.14 -4.71 -19.74
CA PRO A 691 28.44 -5.32 -19.55
C PRO A 691 29.19 -4.79 -18.31
N GLY A 692 29.70 -5.70 -17.47
CA GLY A 692 30.45 -5.36 -16.26
C GLY A 692 29.61 -5.12 -14.99
N MET A 693 28.32 -5.42 -15.03
CA MET A 693 27.39 -5.38 -13.89
C MET A 693 27.23 -6.71 -13.13
N GLU A 694 28.13 -7.67 -13.34
CA GLU A 694 28.08 -8.99 -12.67
C GLU A 694 28.19 -8.92 -11.14
#